data_AF-A0A958K2Q2-F1
#
_entry.id   AF-A0A958K2Q2-F1
#
_cell.length_a   1.000
_cell.length_b   1.000
_cell.length_c   1.000
_cell.angle_alpha   90.00
_cell.angle_beta   90.00
_cell.angle_gamma   90.00
#
_symmetry.space_group_name_H-M   'P 1'
#
loop_
_entity.id
_entity.type
_entity.pdbx_description
1 polymer ?
#
loop_
_entity_poly.entity_id
_entity_poly.type
_entity_poly.pdbx_seq_one_letter_code
_entity_poly.pdbx_strand_id
1 'polypeptide(L)'
;YVTHLEHDWEYGDLPDAQALTHYKNLVTATGIAPFGPAEFREVCQKILGLKSSAHQRKIDLLTSQLEVSLDQSFIEQYMLANTNFVETTAFSLPDEVLRKHLLRRENQTGSEYTRVLRVFRCSKLYQDDLEQLRKEAQSADVLRRSALLMSAMVRTARSYGGPFGYQAIPIEPGVEERLSELICHMLEDKTTKLGSTLLDAYWALNNRNVVLEKATSIMNDFIADKGTSKPYPGVFAAARIMGSGGDEEKLRPQWFAACLEPSIDIRFRKAYLSFLSDRHFSEPIAAIVQSVVDPKSSLCLEDLRFILAYEKISSAYLRHIVESVTPAMMVGVQDLGLSPSALLRELYPHLRLEGFALMYHASAGIPHLMTTFNELCRNLRSTHNVQRLEYGLARLYDLPESVRIKFLNYLAACNGVVREEQFELLNDCLRGFSAIYIAENNVFDSNASGGQSLEEVINSKIETVLGSHTIDLGAMLTAINEWLAQNSRELLPGAAITSESIMAIAKSWDSLEPIFTFASKHRALSLNPHRAMATGWGSEAHKKVLRHFAELVSNFSPARENGWKEYRYNLERPSVKLQIGQLSEEQLAIWTAEHYIELGDLVQLQGGSDRGGLIASQLALAISHGHFDSVLSCEDGKRIKELAHKLHQSDGASRLSLAQSLLDECIEKRSLAEVKVRLPHAQKAQRALTMLQQKDTLAINTKLKGQIAAVAQYLDPEHHGTIRGLLKRASDSELSSVERSALFTETQLVDLEKAIEVDIQKAEEHQINPEQVAGKFTKAVYVEYERITALTELCRFFVLEEEDIRAGVQVREESVVDLLGSLAIVRRYMEGAPEVEPYLRAIQDQIKVEFEGFQGKRMAIIVSDDPEILTQVGKYPLGNSSCQNYEGHEKFNISLPSIVGDAHQRAAFLIDINRLPEDVKAEINTYGFNVVGPSVKARDLLGASFARELIKLTETGSLYLEPTYSKLGVNDLGTVRVFNTFVGVAFAEPMDVSLLRIGKELTVKVAASANPVGQYEDGSVVERNGQGGIVQSRYTLNARVVQADSKESAADRTLADTIRSETQSTRFTQSL
;
A
#
# COMPACT_ATOMS: atom_id res chain seq x y z
N TYR A 1 -33.67 34.24 -4.30
CA TYR A 1 -33.80 34.89 -2.98
C TYR A 1 -33.44 33.95 -1.84
N VAL A 2 -33.83 32.67 -1.89
CA VAL A 2 -33.10 31.60 -1.15
C VAL A 2 -31.75 31.28 -1.84
N THR A 3 -31.67 31.43 -3.16
CA THR A 3 -30.44 31.31 -3.96
C THR A 3 -29.45 32.49 -3.90
N HIS A 4 -29.70 33.50 -3.08
CA HIS A 4 -28.70 34.56 -2.80
C HIS A 4 -28.19 34.54 -1.35
N LEU A 5 -28.62 33.54 -0.56
CA LEU A 5 -28.20 33.36 0.84
C LEU A 5 -27.22 32.19 1.03
N GLU A 6 -26.92 31.42 -0.03
CA GLU A 6 -25.99 30.28 0.04
C GLU A 6 -24.53 30.67 -0.26
N HIS A 7 -24.25 31.94 -0.65
CA HIS A 7 -22.88 32.35 -1.03
C HIS A 7 -22.14 33.27 -0.05
N ASP A 8 -22.78 33.78 1.00
CA ASP A 8 -22.16 34.75 1.92
C ASP A 8 -22.15 34.32 3.40
N TRP A 9 -22.27 33.02 3.70
CA TRP A 9 -22.17 32.51 5.08
C TRP A 9 -20.79 31.93 5.45
N GLU A 10 -19.78 32.09 4.57
CA GLU A 10 -18.38 31.73 4.86
C GLU A 10 -17.46 32.91 5.17
N TYR A 11 -17.94 34.16 5.16
CA TYR A 11 -17.18 35.30 5.70
C TYR A 11 -17.94 35.92 6.87
N GLY A 12 -17.45 35.65 8.08
CA GLY A 12 -18.10 36.02 9.33
C GLY A 12 -18.20 37.52 9.53
N ASP A 13 -19.43 38.02 9.59
CA ASP A 13 -19.84 39.19 10.36
C ASP A 13 -21.34 39.07 10.75
N LEU A 14 -21.66 39.42 12.00
CA LEU A 14 -22.97 39.29 12.67
C LEU A 14 -24.09 40.15 12.03
N PRO A 15 -25.38 39.73 12.01
CA PRO A 15 -26.48 40.61 11.62
C PRO A 15 -27.32 41.19 12.78
N ASP A 16 -27.77 42.42 12.48
CA ASP A 16 -28.29 43.54 13.26
C ASP A 16 -29.63 43.46 14.01
N ALA A 17 -29.80 44.42 14.93
CA ALA A 17 -30.94 44.72 15.81
C ALA A 17 -32.29 45.05 15.11
N GLN A 18 -32.34 45.10 13.78
CA GLN A 18 -33.56 45.44 13.04
C GLN A 18 -34.60 44.31 13.03
N ALA A 19 -34.15 43.04 13.03
CA ALA A 19 -35.05 41.88 13.07
C ALA A 19 -35.84 41.80 14.40
N LEU A 20 -35.19 42.16 15.51
CA LEU A 20 -35.81 42.17 16.84
C LEU A 20 -36.87 43.28 17.00
N THR A 21 -36.70 44.39 16.28
CA THR A 21 -37.57 45.57 16.33
C THR A 21 -38.88 45.32 15.57
N HIS A 22 -38.83 44.60 14.45
CA HIS A 22 -40.03 44.20 13.71
C HIS A 22 -40.90 43.20 14.49
N TYR A 23 -40.26 42.29 15.23
CA TYR A 23 -40.93 41.29 16.08
C TYR A 23 -41.71 41.94 17.25
N LYS A 24 -41.11 42.93 17.92
CA LYS A 24 -41.77 43.64 19.03
C LYS A 24 -42.98 44.47 18.58
N ASN A 25 -42.91 45.06 17.39
CA ASN A 25 -44.00 45.88 16.85
C ASN A 25 -45.24 45.06 16.48
N LEU A 26 -45.06 43.81 16.03
CA LEU A 26 -46.17 42.92 15.66
C LEU A 26 -46.95 42.40 16.88
N VAL A 27 -46.25 42.08 17.97
CA VAL A 27 -46.83 41.62 19.24
C VAL A 27 -47.59 42.75 19.94
N THR A 28 -47.01 43.95 19.93
CA THR A 28 -47.61 45.15 20.55
C THR A 28 -48.88 45.59 19.81
N ALA A 29 -48.94 45.40 18.49
CA ALA A 29 -50.09 45.78 17.66
C ALA A 29 -51.27 44.79 17.72
N THR A 30 -51.04 43.53 18.10
CA THR A 30 -52.05 42.45 17.96
C THR A 30 -52.47 41.79 19.27
N GLY A 31 -51.68 41.93 20.35
CA GLY A 31 -52.00 41.38 21.67
C GLY A 31 -52.06 39.85 21.77
N ILE A 32 -51.72 39.15 20.68
CA ILE A 32 -51.79 37.68 20.57
C ILE A 32 -50.35 37.18 20.39
N ALA A 33 -49.89 36.31 21.29
CA ALA A 33 -48.62 35.61 21.12
C ALA A 33 -48.82 34.50 20.06
N PRO A 34 -48.13 34.55 18.91
CA PRO A 34 -48.22 33.47 17.94
C PRO A 34 -47.28 32.38 18.44
N PHE A 35 -47.82 31.22 18.82
CA PHE A 35 -47.45 29.93 18.22
C PHE A 35 -48.07 28.74 18.97
N GLY A 36 -48.73 27.86 18.21
CA GLY A 36 -49.17 26.53 18.64
C GLY A 36 -48.09 25.46 18.42
N PRO A 37 -48.39 24.18 18.68
CA PRO A 37 -47.43 23.06 18.63
C PRO A 37 -46.70 22.89 17.30
N ALA A 38 -47.30 23.35 16.20
CA ALA A 38 -46.72 23.26 14.86
C ALA A 38 -45.63 24.32 14.61
N GLU A 39 -45.80 25.55 15.11
CA GLU A 39 -44.82 26.62 14.90
C GLU A 39 -43.68 26.57 15.91
N PHE A 40 -43.91 25.93 17.07
CA PHE A 40 -42.86 25.51 18.00
C PHE A 40 -41.89 24.50 17.36
N ARG A 41 -42.41 23.58 16.55
CA ARG A 41 -41.63 22.56 15.81
C ARG A 41 -40.76 23.17 14.71
N GLU A 42 -41.24 24.22 14.06
CA GLU A 42 -40.50 24.91 12.98
C GLU A 42 -39.39 25.84 13.51
N VAL A 43 -39.61 26.50 14.66
CA VAL A 43 -38.56 27.24 15.40
C VAL A 43 -37.46 26.29 15.88
N CYS A 44 -37.81 25.07 16.32
CA CYS A 44 -36.81 24.05 16.70
C CYS A 44 -35.98 23.57 15.50
N GLN A 45 -36.60 23.38 14.33
CA GLN A 45 -35.89 22.94 13.13
C GLN A 45 -34.99 24.03 12.51
N LYS A 46 -35.31 25.30 12.66
CA LYS A 46 -34.42 26.39 12.25
C LYS A 46 -33.22 26.57 13.19
N ILE A 47 -33.39 26.35 14.50
CA ILE A 47 -32.28 26.34 15.47
C ILE A 47 -31.37 25.12 15.26
N LEU A 48 -31.93 23.99 14.81
CA LEU A 48 -31.17 22.79 14.38
C LEU A 48 -30.36 23.00 13.10
N GLY A 49 -30.20 24.25 12.63
CA GLY A 49 -29.10 24.66 11.74
C GLY A 49 -27.70 24.36 12.31
N LEU A 50 -27.57 23.95 13.57
CA LEU A 50 -26.37 23.37 14.17
C LEU A 50 -26.75 22.51 15.39
N LYS A 51 -26.03 21.46 15.80
CA LYS A 51 -25.19 20.47 15.08
C LYS A 51 -24.68 19.34 16.03
N SER A 52 -25.37 19.03 17.14
CA SER A 52 -24.97 17.89 17.99
C SER A 52 -26.13 17.17 18.68
N SER A 53 -25.94 15.86 18.89
CA SER A 53 -27.01 14.89 19.04
C SER A 53 -27.36 14.43 20.45
N ALA A 54 -26.53 14.75 21.44
CA ALA A 54 -26.89 14.60 22.85
C ALA A 54 -28.13 15.45 23.25
N HIS A 55 -28.58 16.38 22.39
CA HIS A 55 -29.65 17.35 22.65
C HIS A 55 -30.97 17.07 21.92
N GLN A 56 -31.01 16.24 20.86
CA GLN A 56 -32.28 15.69 20.34
C GLN A 56 -32.96 14.84 21.43
N ARG A 57 -32.13 14.11 22.20
CA ARG A 57 -32.56 13.38 23.40
C ARG A 57 -33.18 14.26 24.50
N LYS A 58 -32.94 15.58 24.54
CA LYS A 58 -33.60 16.53 25.46
C LYS A 58 -34.93 17.05 24.90
N ILE A 59 -35.09 17.15 23.58
CA ILE A 59 -36.35 17.53 22.90
C ILE A 59 -37.35 16.36 22.90
N ASP A 60 -36.88 15.13 22.74
CA ASP A 60 -37.73 13.94 22.85
C ASP A 60 -38.12 13.66 24.31
N LEU A 61 -37.25 14.01 25.28
CA LEU A 61 -37.58 14.05 26.71
C LEU A 61 -38.66 15.13 27.03
N LEU A 62 -38.58 16.30 26.38
CA LEU A 62 -39.59 17.38 26.46
C LEU A 62 -40.95 16.93 25.91
N THR A 63 -40.98 16.13 24.83
CA THR A 63 -42.23 15.55 24.29
C THR A 63 -42.83 14.51 25.25
N SER A 64 -41.98 13.74 25.93
CA SER A 64 -42.38 12.75 26.94
C SER A 64 -42.91 13.34 28.25
N GLN A 65 -42.78 14.66 28.48
CA GLN A 65 -43.31 15.37 29.66
C GLN A 65 -44.49 16.32 29.34
N LEU A 66 -44.91 16.43 28.08
CA LEU A 66 -45.90 17.42 27.59
C LEU A 66 -47.28 16.86 27.18
N GLU A 67 -47.58 15.57 27.39
CA GLU A 67 -48.91 14.95 27.15
C GLU A 67 -49.52 15.13 25.74
N VAL A 68 -48.74 14.98 24.65
CA VAL A 68 -49.28 14.94 23.27
C VAL A 68 -48.88 13.63 22.58
N SER A 69 -49.85 12.85 22.08
CA SER A 69 -49.59 11.58 21.38
C SER A 69 -48.91 11.82 20.03
N LEU A 70 -47.69 11.30 19.84
CA LEU A 70 -47.07 11.19 18.52
C LEU A 70 -47.82 10.10 17.73
N ASP A 71 -48.51 10.48 16.64
CA ASP A 71 -49.25 9.52 15.83
C ASP A 71 -48.32 8.63 14.98
N GLN A 72 -48.86 7.50 14.52
CA GLN A 72 -48.12 6.52 13.70
C GLN A 72 -47.61 7.11 12.37
N SER A 73 -48.29 8.13 11.83
CA SER A 73 -47.89 8.81 10.59
C SER A 73 -46.59 9.58 10.77
N PHE A 74 -46.41 10.25 11.91
CA PHE A 74 -45.19 11.01 12.21
C PHE A 74 -43.95 10.10 12.35
N ILE A 75 -44.09 8.96 13.04
CA ILE A 75 -43.01 7.97 13.21
C ILE A 75 -42.60 7.37 11.86
N GLU A 76 -43.59 6.97 11.04
CA GLU A 76 -43.32 6.42 9.72
C GLU A 76 -42.63 7.44 8.80
N GLN A 77 -43.08 8.70 8.78
CA GLN A 77 -42.59 9.72 7.84
C GLN A 77 -41.23 10.33 8.21
N TYR A 78 -40.94 10.55 9.50
CA TYR A 78 -39.76 11.32 9.91
C TYR A 78 -38.66 10.52 10.61
N MET A 79 -38.97 9.31 11.13
CA MET A 79 -37.98 8.44 11.78
C MET A 79 -37.60 7.22 10.94
N LEU A 80 -38.60 6.53 10.41
CA LEU A 80 -38.39 5.28 9.66
C LEU A 80 -38.06 5.54 8.19
N ALA A 81 -38.75 6.46 7.51
CA ALA A 81 -38.49 6.81 6.11
C ALA A 81 -37.24 7.70 5.88
N ASN A 82 -36.72 8.36 6.91
CA ASN A 82 -35.50 9.18 6.79
C ASN A 82 -34.24 8.33 7.04
N THR A 83 -33.56 7.93 5.96
CA THR A 83 -32.36 7.09 6.01
C THR A 83 -31.13 7.79 6.61
N ASN A 84 -31.13 9.14 6.68
CA ASN A 84 -30.07 9.91 7.32
C ASN A 84 -30.19 9.93 8.86
N PHE A 85 -31.28 9.38 9.40
CA PHE A 85 -31.46 9.19 10.82
C PHE A 85 -30.69 7.94 11.27
N VAL A 86 -29.43 8.15 11.68
CA VAL A 86 -28.44 7.10 11.99
C VAL A 86 -27.97 7.07 13.45
N GLU A 87 -28.47 7.99 14.27
CA GLU A 87 -28.08 8.13 15.67
C GLU A 87 -29.00 7.34 16.60
N THR A 88 -28.41 6.68 17.58
CA THR A 88 -29.13 5.81 18.52
C THR A 88 -30.11 6.59 19.39
N THR A 89 -31.39 6.20 19.38
CA THR A 89 -32.46 6.83 20.17
C THR A 89 -32.51 6.26 21.59
N ALA A 90 -33.05 7.05 22.53
CA ALA A 90 -33.27 6.63 23.92
C ALA A 90 -34.63 5.92 24.11
N PHE A 91 -35.54 6.03 23.14
CA PHE A 91 -36.86 5.40 23.15
C PHE A 91 -36.92 4.27 22.13
N SER A 92 -37.56 3.17 22.51
CA SER A 92 -37.87 2.03 21.67
C SER A 92 -39.21 2.25 20.98
N LEU A 93 -39.28 1.91 19.68
CA LEU A 93 -40.55 1.83 18.98
C LEU A 93 -41.24 0.49 19.31
N PRO A 94 -42.58 0.42 19.29
CA PRO A 94 -43.28 -0.84 19.45
C PRO A 94 -42.83 -1.85 18.39
N ASP A 95 -42.59 -3.10 18.81
CA ASP A 95 -42.12 -4.18 17.93
C ASP A 95 -43.02 -4.38 16.71
N GLU A 96 -44.33 -4.17 16.85
CA GLU A 96 -45.29 -4.27 15.76
C GLU A 96 -45.06 -3.21 14.66
N VAL A 97 -44.65 -2.00 15.03
CA VAL A 97 -44.32 -0.91 14.09
C VAL A 97 -43.01 -1.21 13.37
N LEU A 98 -42.00 -1.70 14.10
CA LEU A 98 -40.70 -2.09 13.54
C LEU A 98 -40.83 -3.30 12.60
N ARG A 99 -41.59 -4.33 12.99
CA ARG A 99 -41.91 -5.49 12.12
C ARG A 99 -42.63 -5.01 10.86
N LYS A 100 -43.65 -4.15 10.98
CA LYS A 100 -44.37 -3.62 9.82
C LYS A 100 -43.46 -2.84 8.86
N HIS A 101 -42.47 -2.12 9.38
CA HIS A 101 -41.46 -1.41 8.57
C HIS A 101 -40.48 -2.36 7.86
N LEU A 102 -39.92 -3.32 8.59
CA LEU A 102 -38.94 -4.29 8.08
C LEU A 102 -39.56 -5.34 7.15
N LEU A 103 -40.88 -5.53 7.21
CA LEU A 103 -41.64 -6.36 6.28
C LEU A 103 -41.89 -5.67 4.93
N ARG A 104 -41.70 -4.35 4.80
CA ARG A 104 -41.77 -3.65 3.50
C ARG A 104 -40.59 -4.06 2.62
N ARG A 105 -40.85 -4.27 1.33
CA ARG A 105 -39.88 -4.85 0.40
C ARG A 105 -38.66 -3.96 0.21
N GLU A 106 -38.82 -2.63 0.18
CA GLU A 106 -37.71 -1.67 0.09
C GLU A 106 -36.78 -1.66 1.32
N ASN A 107 -37.26 -2.11 2.49
CA ASN A 107 -36.52 -2.05 3.76
C ASN A 107 -35.81 -3.38 4.10
N GLN A 108 -35.93 -4.40 3.25
CA GLN A 108 -35.31 -5.72 3.42
C GLN A 108 -33.84 -5.75 2.95
N THR A 109 -33.02 -4.85 3.48
CA THR A 109 -31.60 -4.71 3.14
C THR A 109 -30.71 -4.84 4.38
N GLY A 110 -29.48 -5.30 4.20
CA GLY A 110 -28.54 -5.46 5.32
C GLY A 110 -28.21 -4.13 6.00
N SER A 111 -28.11 -3.05 5.23
CA SER A 111 -27.89 -1.69 5.74
C SER A 111 -29.05 -1.19 6.58
N GLU A 112 -30.30 -1.41 6.15
CA GLU A 112 -31.48 -0.98 6.89
C GLU A 112 -31.68 -1.82 8.16
N TYR A 113 -31.43 -3.12 8.11
CA TYR A 113 -31.46 -3.98 9.30
C TYR A 113 -30.38 -3.55 10.30
N THR A 114 -29.19 -3.23 9.81
CA THR A 114 -28.10 -2.68 10.65
C THR A 114 -28.47 -1.33 11.23
N ARG A 115 -29.07 -0.43 10.45
CA ARG A 115 -29.51 0.91 10.89
C ARG A 115 -30.61 0.81 11.94
N VAL A 116 -31.66 0.03 11.69
CA VAL A 116 -32.79 -0.13 12.62
C VAL A 116 -32.32 -0.76 13.93
N LEU A 117 -31.47 -1.79 13.86
CA LEU A 117 -30.85 -2.41 15.04
C LEU A 117 -29.98 -1.40 15.82
N ARG A 118 -29.18 -0.59 15.11
CA ARG A 118 -28.29 0.45 15.68
C ARG A 118 -29.06 1.62 16.31
N VAL A 119 -30.12 2.08 15.66
CA VAL A 119 -30.88 3.26 16.04
C VAL A 119 -31.85 2.94 17.18
N PHE A 120 -32.66 1.88 17.03
CA PHE A 120 -33.76 1.56 17.94
C PHE A 120 -33.44 0.44 18.94
N ARG A 121 -32.23 -0.16 18.85
CA ARG A 121 -31.72 -1.18 19.79
C ARG A 121 -32.63 -2.41 19.94
N CYS A 122 -33.29 -2.81 18.87
CA CYS A 122 -34.28 -3.90 18.85
C CYS A 122 -33.64 -5.31 18.71
N SER A 123 -32.56 -5.61 19.44
CA SER A 123 -31.91 -6.94 19.37
C SER A 123 -32.80 -8.08 19.78
N LYS A 124 -33.62 -7.87 20.81
CA LYS A 124 -34.59 -8.86 21.26
C LYS A 124 -35.60 -9.20 20.16
N LEU A 125 -36.08 -8.19 19.43
CA LEU A 125 -36.94 -8.38 18.26
C LEU A 125 -36.25 -9.28 17.21
N TYR A 126 -34.97 -9.03 16.90
CA TYR A 126 -34.24 -9.82 15.90
C TYR A 126 -33.97 -11.25 16.36
N GLN A 127 -33.74 -11.46 17.67
CA GLN A 127 -33.59 -12.78 18.26
C GLN A 127 -34.92 -13.55 18.24
N ASP A 128 -36.01 -12.90 18.63
CA ASP A 128 -37.36 -13.48 18.60
C ASP A 128 -37.77 -13.83 17.16
N ASP A 129 -37.45 -12.96 16.20
CA ASP A 129 -37.68 -13.20 14.77
C ASP A 129 -36.81 -14.35 14.24
N LEU A 130 -35.53 -14.44 14.64
CA LEU A 130 -34.67 -15.59 14.29
C LEU A 130 -35.17 -16.91 14.87
N GLU A 131 -35.68 -16.91 16.11
CA GLU A 131 -36.31 -18.08 16.72
C GLU A 131 -37.61 -18.48 16.03
N GLN A 132 -38.39 -17.49 15.57
CA GLN A 132 -39.59 -17.72 14.80
C GLN A 132 -39.26 -18.29 13.42
N LEU A 133 -38.33 -17.68 12.69
CA LEU A 133 -37.86 -18.14 11.38
C LEU A 133 -37.28 -19.57 11.44
N ARG A 134 -36.64 -19.96 12.54
CA ARG A 134 -36.17 -21.35 12.75
C ARG A 134 -37.29 -22.38 12.82
N LYS A 135 -38.50 -21.98 13.24
CA LYS A 135 -39.67 -22.86 13.34
C LYS A 135 -40.45 -22.95 12.04
N GLU A 136 -40.18 -22.03 11.10
CA GLU A 136 -40.78 -22.04 9.77
C GLU A 136 -40.07 -23.05 8.86
N ALA A 137 -40.76 -23.53 7.83
CA ALA A 137 -40.14 -24.40 6.84
C ALA A 137 -38.94 -23.68 6.20
N GLN A 138 -37.81 -24.38 6.04
CA GLN A 138 -36.57 -23.84 5.45
C GLN A 138 -36.77 -23.46 3.98
N SER A 139 -37.41 -22.33 3.76
CA SER A 139 -37.59 -21.71 2.46
C SER A 139 -36.46 -20.73 2.19
N ALA A 140 -36.23 -20.43 0.92
CA ALA A 140 -35.26 -19.44 0.47
C ALA A 140 -35.41 -18.07 1.18
N ASP A 141 -36.64 -17.64 1.47
CA ASP A 141 -36.90 -16.36 2.15
C ASP A 141 -36.52 -16.41 3.64
N VAL A 142 -36.77 -17.55 4.29
CA VAL A 142 -36.38 -17.80 5.69
C VAL A 142 -34.87 -17.79 5.86
N LEU A 143 -34.14 -18.47 4.96
CA LEU A 143 -32.67 -18.48 4.96
C LEU A 143 -32.10 -17.08 4.71
N ARG A 144 -32.66 -16.36 3.73
CA ARG A 144 -32.24 -14.99 3.39
C ARG A 144 -32.46 -14.02 4.55
N ARG A 145 -33.64 -14.03 5.18
CA ARG A 145 -33.96 -13.18 6.34
C ARG A 145 -33.07 -13.52 7.53
N SER A 146 -32.83 -14.82 7.76
CA SER A 146 -31.92 -15.28 8.81
C SER A 146 -30.50 -14.76 8.59
N ALA A 147 -30.00 -14.82 7.35
CA ALA A 147 -28.68 -14.29 7.00
C ALA A 147 -28.61 -12.77 7.20
N LEU A 148 -29.63 -12.00 6.79
CA LEU A 148 -29.67 -10.54 6.99
C LEU A 148 -29.67 -10.15 8.46
N LEU A 149 -30.52 -10.80 9.26
CA LEU A 149 -30.62 -10.58 10.72
C LEU A 149 -29.28 -10.90 11.40
N MET A 150 -28.70 -12.07 11.11
CA MET A 150 -27.41 -12.47 11.68
C MET A 150 -26.27 -11.56 11.21
N SER A 151 -26.25 -11.14 9.94
CA SER A 151 -25.23 -10.23 9.40
C SER A 151 -25.29 -8.85 10.05
N ALA A 152 -26.50 -8.30 10.22
CA ALA A 152 -26.71 -7.05 10.93
C ALA A 152 -26.22 -7.18 12.38
N MET A 153 -26.56 -8.27 13.06
CA MET A 153 -26.06 -8.53 14.41
C MET A 153 -24.53 -8.59 14.44
N VAL A 154 -23.87 -9.40 13.60
CA VAL A 154 -22.40 -9.50 13.60
C VAL A 154 -21.73 -8.17 13.25
N ARG A 155 -22.25 -7.42 12.27
CA ARG A 155 -21.72 -6.08 11.92
C ARG A 155 -21.90 -5.08 13.04
N THR A 156 -23.07 -5.07 13.67
CA THR A 156 -23.37 -4.17 14.78
C THR A 156 -22.54 -4.52 16.03
N ALA A 157 -22.30 -5.81 16.32
CA ALA A 157 -21.33 -6.23 17.34
C ALA A 157 -19.92 -5.67 17.09
N ARG A 158 -19.47 -5.62 15.82
CA ARG A 158 -18.16 -5.04 15.45
C ARG A 158 -18.11 -3.54 15.63
N SER A 159 -19.13 -2.83 15.16
CA SER A 159 -19.20 -1.35 15.22
C SER A 159 -19.35 -0.82 16.65
N TYR A 160 -19.93 -1.59 17.56
CA TYR A 160 -20.10 -1.22 18.98
C TYR A 160 -18.97 -1.67 19.90
N GLY A 161 -17.84 -2.12 19.33
CA GLY A 161 -16.64 -2.23 20.13
C GLY A 161 -16.17 -0.87 20.66
N GLY A 162 -16.55 0.25 20.00
CA GLY A 162 -16.18 1.66 20.24
C GLY A 162 -16.23 2.22 21.68
N PRO A 163 -15.67 3.42 21.92
CA PRO A 163 -15.39 4.00 23.24
C PRO A 163 -16.58 4.61 23.92
N PHE A 164 -17.39 5.21 23.06
CA PHE A 164 -18.44 6.08 23.47
C PHE A 164 -19.55 5.07 23.69
N GLY A 165 -19.51 4.51 24.90
CA GLY A 165 -20.26 3.37 25.42
C GLY A 165 -21.77 3.48 25.20
N TYR A 166 -22.17 3.33 23.95
CA TYR A 166 -23.53 3.02 23.57
C TYR A 166 -23.72 1.52 23.73
N GLN A 167 -23.84 1.06 24.98
CA GLN A 167 -24.54 -0.16 25.40
C GLN A 167 -24.49 -1.27 24.35
N ALA A 168 -23.43 -2.07 24.38
CA ALA A 168 -23.26 -3.25 23.53
C ALA A 168 -24.61 -3.94 23.33
N ILE A 169 -25.06 -4.01 22.09
CA ILE A 169 -26.28 -4.72 21.76
C ILE A 169 -26.00 -6.20 22.10
N PRO A 170 -26.70 -6.79 23.07
CA PRO A 170 -26.41 -8.16 23.50
C PRO A 170 -26.72 -9.11 22.34
N ILE A 171 -25.66 -9.65 21.74
CA ILE A 171 -25.75 -10.61 20.66
C ILE A 171 -25.30 -11.95 21.23
N GLU A 172 -26.09 -12.99 20.95
CA GLU A 172 -25.86 -14.33 21.49
C GLU A 172 -24.48 -14.87 21.02
N PRO A 173 -23.70 -15.53 21.89
CA PRO A 173 -22.47 -16.20 21.49
C PRO A 173 -22.71 -17.18 20.32
N GLY A 174 -21.76 -17.25 19.38
CA GLY A 174 -21.84 -18.16 18.23
C GLY A 174 -22.80 -17.73 17.12
N VAL A 175 -23.28 -16.47 17.07
CA VAL A 175 -23.99 -15.95 15.88
C VAL A 175 -23.08 -15.96 14.64
N GLU A 176 -21.78 -15.72 14.78
CA GLU A 176 -20.82 -15.71 13.67
C GLU A 176 -20.54 -17.12 13.11
N GLU A 177 -20.40 -18.12 13.97
CA GLU A 177 -20.31 -19.54 13.56
C GLU A 177 -21.60 -19.97 12.83
N ARG A 178 -22.77 -19.62 13.39
CA ARG A 178 -24.07 -19.91 12.77
C ARG A 178 -24.24 -19.20 11.43
N LEU A 179 -23.71 -17.99 11.30
CA LEU A 179 -23.69 -17.27 10.02
C LEU A 179 -22.79 -17.97 9.00
N SER A 180 -21.61 -18.45 9.42
CA SER A 180 -20.70 -19.21 8.55
C SER A 180 -21.32 -20.53 8.08
N GLU A 181 -21.93 -21.30 8.99
CA GLU A 181 -22.66 -22.52 8.67
C GLU A 181 -23.84 -22.24 7.73
N LEU A 182 -24.60 -21.17 7.98
CA LEU A 182 -25.72 -20.75 7.14
C LEU A 182 -25.24 -20.37 5.74
N ILE A 183 -24.14 -19.64 5.60
CA ILE A 183 -23.56 -19.29 4.29
C ILE A 183 -23.12 -20.55 3.55
N CYS A 184 -22.45 -21.50 4.22
CA CYS A 184 -22.05 -22.77 3.60
C CYS A 184 -23.26 -23.57 3.12
N HIS A 185 -24.32 -23.66 3.94
CA HIS A 185 -25.55 -24.34 3.56
C HIS A 185 -26.25 -23.65 2.38
N MET A 186 -26.26 -22.31 2.38
CA MET A 186 -26.77 -21.50 1.28
C MET A 186 -25.96 -21.70 -0.01
N LEU A 187 -24.64 -21.92 0.05
CA LEU A 187 -23.80 -22.24 -1.11
C LEU A 187 -24.06 -23.63 -1.69
N GLU A 188 -24.49 -24.59 -0.87
CA GLU A 188 -24.85 -25.94 -1.33
C GLU A 188 -26.28 -26.04 -1.88
N ASP A 189 -27.16 -25.12 -1.47
CA ASP A 189 -28.55 -25.12 -1.93
C ASP A 189 -28.64 -24.77 -3.44
N LYS A 190 -29.18 -25.72 -4.19
CA LYS A 190 -29.37 -25.62 -5.64
C LYS A 190 -30.56 -24.74 -6.06
N THR A 191 -31.40 -24.32 -5.12
CA THR A 191 -32.69 -23.68 -5.40
C THR A 191 -32.77 -22.21 -5.01
N THR A 192 -32.02 -21.79 -3.98
CA THR A 192 -32.10 -20.44 -3.41
C THR A 192 -31.34 -19.40 -4.24
N LYS A 193 -31.97 -18.28 -4.62
CA LYS A 193 -31.28 -17.14 -5.27
C LYS A 193 -30.54 -16.30 -4.22
N LEU A 194 -29.20 -16.37 -4.21
CA LEU A 194 -28.36 -15.89 -3.10
C LEU A 194 -28.02 -14.39 -3.11
N GLY A 195 -28.32 -13.67 -4.20
CA GLY A 195 -28.33 -12.19 -4.25
C GLY A 195 -27.07 -11.48 -3.72
N SER A 196 -27.22 -10.22 -3.29
CA SER A 196 -26.19 -9.44 -2.58
C SER A 196 -26.08 -9.81 -1.09
N THR A 197 -27.15 -10.38 -0.53
CA THR A 197 -27.27 -10.76 0.88
C THR A 197 -26.17 -11.74 1.34
N LEU A 198 -25.82 -12.73 0.52
CA LEU A 198 -24.79 -13.71 0.89
C LEU A 198 -23.39 -13.09 0.92
N LEU A 199 -23.10 -12.15 0.00
CA LEU A 199 -21.83 -11.42 0.02
C LEU A 199 -21.76 -10.50 1.24
N ASP A 200 -22.87 -9.83 1.56
CA ASP A 200 -22.97 -9.01 2.77
C ASP A 200 -22.74 -9.82 4.05
N ALA A 201 -23.26 -11.05 4.09
CA ALA A 201 -23.07 -11.99 5.19
C ALA A 201 -21.63 -12.48 5.28
N TYR A 202 -21.02 -12.82 4.15
CA TYR A 202 -19.61 -13.20 4.08
C TYR A 202 -18.68 -12.09 4.58
N TRP A 203 -18.91 -10.84 4.17
CA TRP A 203 -18.14 -9.69 4.65
C TRP A 203 -18.34 -9.40 6.13
N ALA A 204 -19.46 -9.83 6.69
CA ALA A 204 -19.72 -9.76 8.11
C ALA A 204 -18.93 -10.80 8.92
N LEU A 205 -18.18 -11.74 8.33
CA LEU A 205 -17.36 -12.74 9.03
C LEU A 205 -15.91 -12.27 9.29
N ASN A 206 -15.33 -12.73 10.40
CA ASN A 206 -13.98 -12.40 10.92
C ASN A 206 -13.03 -13.47 10.41
N ASN A 207 -13.39 -14.74 10.63
CA ASN A 207 -12.76 -15.87 10.00
C ASN A 207 -13.56 -16.29 8.76
N ARG A 208 -12.96 -16.08 7.59
CA ARG A 208 -13.59 -16.36 6.29
C ARG A 208 -13.15 -17.69 5.68
N ASN A 209 -12.17 -18.36 6.29
CA ASN A 209 -11.46 -19.49 5.69
C ASN A 209 -12.41 -20.66 5.41
N VAL A 210 -13.29 -20.99 6.36
CA VAL A 210 -14.27 -22.09 6.22
C VAL A 210 -15.19 -21.87 5.00
N VAL A 211 -15.65 -20.63 4.80
CA VAL A 211 -16.53 -20.29 3.68
C VAL A 211 -15.74 -20.25 2.36
N LEU A 212 -14.49 -19.79 2.38
CA LEU A 212 -13.59 -19.75 1.22
C LEU A 212 -13.22 -21.15 0.72
N GLU A 213 -12.85 -22.06 1.62
CA GLU A 213 -12.57 -23.47 1.30
C GLU A 213 -13.79 -24.13 0.65
N LYS A 214 -14.99 -23.87 1.20
CA LYS A 214 -16.23 -24.41 0.65
C LYS A 214 -16.54 -23.86 -0.74
N ALA A 215 -16.39 -22.55 -0.93
CA ALA A 215 -16.55 -21.91 -2.24
C ALA A 215 -15.56 -22.47 -3.28
N THR A 216 -14.31 -22.71 -2.88
CA THR A 216 -13.25 -23.29 -3.71
C THR A 216 -13.60 -24.71 -4.16
N SER A 217 -14.07 -25.55 -3.24
CA SER A 217 -14.53 -26.91 -3.57
C SER A 217 -15.65 -26.90 -4.60
N ILE A 218 -16.69 -26.08 -4.40
CA ILE A 218 -17.85 -26.01 -5.31
C ILE A 218 -17.43 -25.58 -6.71
N MET A 219 -16.47 -24.64 -6.81
CA MET A 219 -15.96 -24.13 -8.08
C MET A 219 -15.11 -25.17 -8.81
N ASN A 220 -14.25 -25.87 -8.10
CA ASN A 220 -13.45 -26.96 -8.68
C ASN A 220 -14.33 -28.11 -9.17
N ASP A 221 -15.36 -28.50 -8.41
CA ASP A 221 -16.32 -29.54 -8.81
C ASP A 221 -17.10 -29.14 -10.07
N PHE A 222 -17.54 -27.89 -10.16
CA PHE A 222 -18.26 -27.37 -11.33
C PHE A 222 -17.36 -27.31 -12.59
N ILE A 223 -16.09 -26.91 -12.43
CA ILE A 223 -15.13 -26.86 -13.53
C ILE A 223 -14.74 -28.27 -13.99
N ALA A 224 -14.51 -29.20 -13.06
CA ALA A 224 -14.18 -30.59 -13.36
C ALA A 224 -15.28 -31.29 -14.16
N ASP A 225 -16.53 -30.89 -13.95
CA ASP A 225 -17.70 -31.39 -14.67
C ASP A 225 -17.85 -30.80 -16.10
N LYS A 226 -16.92 -29.94 -16.55
CA LYS A 226 -16.89 -29.33 -17.89
C LYS A 226 -18.22 -28.70 -18.33
N GLY A 227 -19.04 -28.25 -17.38
CA GLY A 227 -20.35 -27.66 -17.64
C GLY A 227 -21.45 -28.63 -18.07
N THR A 228 -21.32 -29.96 -17.83
CA THR A 228 -22.45 -30.88 -18.11
C THR A 228 -23.64 -30.64 -17.17
N SER A 229 -23.37 -30.20 -15.94
CA SER A 229 -24.39 -29.67 -15.03
C SER A 229 -24.68 -28.18 -15.27
N LYS A 230 -25.96 -27.80 -15.29
CA LYS A 230 -26.36 -26.38 -15.34
C LYS A 230 -25.87 -25.67 -14.06
N PRO A 231 -25.24 -24.50 -14.15
CA PRO A 231 -24.81 -23.76 -12.97
C PRO A 231 -26.03 -23.42 -12.12
N TYR A 232 -25.95 -23.76 -10.84
CA TYR A 232 -26.98 -23.44 -9.85
C TYR A 232 -26.55 -22.21 -9.03
N PRO A 233 -27.47 -21.53 -8.35
CA PRO A 233 -27.20 -20.27 -7.65
C PRO A 233 -25.99 -20.27 -6.70
N GLY A 234 -25.70 -21.40 -6.04
CA GLY A 234 -24.54 -21.57 -5.17
C GLY A 234 -23.19 -21.44 -5.90
N VAL A 235 -23.08 -21.91 -7.14
CA VAL A 235 -21.86 -21.76 -7.96
C VAL A 235 -21.59 -20.28 -8.26
N PHE A 236 -22.65 -19.51 -8.56
CA PHE A 236 -22.55 -18.05 -8.75
C PHE A 236 -22.12 -17.31 -7.48
N ALA A 237 -22.61 -17.77 -6.33
CA ALA A 237 -22.25 -17.20 -5.04
C ALA A 237 -20.82 -17.54 -4.62
N ALA A 238 -20.36 -18.77 -4.88
CA ALA A 238 -18.98 -19.21 -4.67
C ALA A 238 -18.01 -18.37 -5.51
N ALA A 239 -18.30 -18.21 -6.81
CA ALA A 239 -17.55 -17.34 -7.72
C ALA A 239 -17.39 -15.90 -7.19
N ARG A 240 -18.46 -15.32 -6.63
CA ARG A 240 -18.44 -13.97 -6.03
C ARG A 240 -17.66 -13.90 -4.72
N ILE A 241 -17.70 -14.95 -3.90
CA ILE A 241 -16.93 -14.99 -2.65
C ILE A 241 -15.43 -15.08 -2.96
N MET A 242 -15.03 -15.97 -3.88
CA MET A 242 -13.63 -16.19 -4.18
C MET A 242 -12.96 -14.93 -4.71
N GLY A 243 -13.52 -14.30 -5.74
CA GLY A 243 -12.93 -13.09 -6.32
C GLY A 243 -12.83 -11.89 -5.35
N SER A 244 -13.42 -12.03 -4.16
CA SER A 244 -13.49 -10.98 -3.15
C SER A 244 -12.40 -11.12 -2.06
N GLY A 245 -11.58 -12.18 -2.05
CA GLY A 245 -10.53 -12.51 -1.07
C GLY A 245 -9.08 -12.42 -1.58
N GLY A 246 -8.11 -12.33 -0.66
CA GLY A 246 -6.73 -11.87 -0.92
C GLY A 246 -5.64 -12.90 -1.24
N ASP A 247 -5.95 -14.18 -1.45
CA ASP A 247 -4.96 -15.25 -1.73
C ASP A 247 -4.94 -15.73 -3.20
N GLU A 248 -5.38 -14.88 -4.13
CA GLU A 248 -5.82 -15.31 -5.46
C GLU A 248 -4.78 -15.34 -6.59
N GLU A 249 -3.51 -14.95 -6.40
CA GLU A 249 -2.56 -14.92 -7.53
C GLU A 249 -2.31 -16.31 -8.16
N LYS A 250 -2.45 -17.40 -7.39
CA LYS A 250 -2.08 -18.75 -7.87
C LYS A 250 -3.20 -19.49 -8.62
N LEU A 251 -4.47 -19.26 -8.30
CA LEU A 251 -5.61 -20.00 -8.89
C LEU A 251 -6.39 -19.20 -9.95
N ARG A 252 -6.16 -17.88 -10.01
CA ARG A 252 -6.82 -16.96 -10.95
C ARG A 252 -6.62 -17.32 -12.43
N PRO A 253 -5.41 -17.63 -12.93
CA PRO A 253 -5.23 -17.96 -14.34
C PRO A 253 -5.95 -19.24 -14.75
N GLN A 254 -5.98 -20.23 -13.85
CA GLN A 254 -6.61 -21.53 -14.08
C GLN A 254 -8.13 -21.41 -14.20
N TRP A 255 -8.78 -20.66 -13.31
CA TRP A 255 -10.23 -20.49 -13.32
C TRP A 255 -10.71 -19.49 -14.38
N PHE A 256 -9.94 -18.44 -14.65
CA PHE A 256 -10.21 -17.56 -15.79
C PHE A 256 -10.15 -18.34 -17.10
N ALA A 257 -9.08 -19.13 -17.32
CA ALA A 257 -8.96 -20.00 -18.48
C ALA A 257 -10.09 -21.03 -18.60
N ALA A 258 -10.49 -21.66 -17.48
CA ALA A 258 -11.63 -22.59 -17.46
C ALA A 258 -12.95 -21.90 -17.83
N CYS A 259 -13.19 -20.66 -17.39
CA CYS A 259 -14.39 -19.91 -17.74
C CYS A 259 -14.45 -19.51 -19.22
N LEU A 260 -13.32 -19.54 -19.93
CA LEU A 260 -13.24 -19.30 -21.38
C LEU A 260 -13.59 -20.54 -22.23
N GLU A 261 -13.75 -21.72 -21.62
CA GLU A 261 -14.18 -22.90 -22.37
C GLU A 261 -15.62 -22.73 -22.90
N PRO A 262 -15.89 -22.94 -24.21
CA PRO A 262 -17.21 -22.75 -24.80
C PRO A 262 -18.32 -23.60 -24.17
N SER A 263 -17.97 -24.74 -23.59
CA SER A 263 -18.84 -25.70 -22.88
C SER A 263 -19.44 -25.14 -21.58
N ILE A 264 -18.81 -24.13 -20.97
CA ILE A 264 -19.31 -23.51 -19.73
C ILE A 264 -20.51 -22.60 -20.01
N ASP A 265 -21.56 -22.70 -19.18
CA ASP A 265 -22.81 -21.93 -19.33
C ASP A 265 -22.55 -20.42 -19.35
N ILE A 266 -23.10 -19.77 -20.37
CA ILE A 266 -22.89 -18.35 -20.63
C ILE A 266 -23.27 -17.46 -19.44
N ARG A 267 -24.31 -17.82 -18.66
CA ARG A 267 -24.77 -17.03 -17.52
C ARG A 267 -23.73 -17.01 -16.41
N PHE A 268 -23.14 -18.16 -16.11
CA PHE A 268 -22.04 -18.28 -15.14
C PHE A 268 -20.85 -17.46 -15.57
N ARG A 269 -20.46 -17.59 -16.84
CA ARG A 269 -19.40 -16.80 -17.44
C ARG A 269 -19.66 -15.30 -17.30
N LYS A 270 -20.88 -14.81 -17.58
CA LYS A 270 -21.24 -13.40 -17.39
C LYS A 270 -21.02 -12.93 -15.96
N ALA A 271 -21.46 -13.74 -14.99
CA ALA A 271 -21.43 -13.37 -13.59
C ALA A 271 -20.02 -13.39 -13.00
N TYR A 272 -19.17 -14.33 -13.40
CA TYR A 272 -17.77 -14.40 -12.96
C TYR A 272 -16.93 -13.28 -13.57
N LEU A 273 -17.05 -13.04 -14.87
CA LEU A 273 -16.31 -11.99 -15.57
C LEU A 273 -16.71 -10.58 -15.11
N SER A 274 -18.02 -10.33 -14.92
CA SER A 274 -18.53 -9.08 -14.33
C SER A 274 -18.05 -8.85 -12.90
N PHE A 275 -17.61 -9.90 -12.20
CA PHE A 275 -17.11 -9.77 -10.84
C PHE A 275 -15.59 -9.50 -10.83
N LEU A 276 -14.84 -10.16 -11.73
CA LEU A 276 -13.40 -9.91 -11.90
C LEU A 276 -13.10 -8.50 -12.43
N SER A 277 -13.95 -7.99 -13.33
CA SER A 277 -13.85 -6.62 -13.87
C SER A 277 -13.78 -5.57 -12.77
N ASP A 278 -14.60 -5.70 -11.73
CA ASP A 278 -14.82 -4.62 -10.75
C ASP A 278 -13.71 -4.52 -9.69
N ARG A 279 -12.77 -5.46 -9.65
CA ARG A 279 -11.78 -5.58 -8.56
C ARG A 279 -10.35 -5.89 -8.97
N HIS A 280 -10.14 -6.52 -10.12
CA HIS A 280 -8.83 -7.11 -10.48
C HIS A 280 -8.24 -6.55 -11.77
N PHE A 281 -9.06 -5.91 -12.60
CA PHE A 281 -8.60 -5.28 -13.81
C PHE A 281 -8.64 -3.76 -13.64
N SER A 282 -7.74 -3.07 -14.34
CA SER A 282 -7.86 -1.62 -14.47
C SER A 282 -9.23 -1.27 -15.07
N GLU A 283 -9.80 -0.13 -14.66
CA GLU A 283 -11.12 0.34 -15.11
C GLU A 283 -11.34 0.21 -16.65
N PRO A 284 -10.34 0.47 -17.51
CA PRO A 284 -10.50 0.29 -18.95
C PRO A 284 -10.58 -1.19 -19.39
N ILE A 285 -9.81 -2.08 -18.79
CA ILE A 285 -9.83 -3.52 -19.08
C ILE A 285 -11.11 -4.16 -18.51
N ALA A 286 -11.57 -3.69 -17.36
CA ALA A 286 -12.84 -4.06 -16.75
C ALA A 286 -14.02 -3.82 -17.70
N ALA A 287 -14.07 -2.64 -18.34
CA ALA A 287 -15.09 -2.29 -19.33
C ALA A 287 -15.06 -3.21 -20.56
N ILE A 288 -13.86 -3.58 -21.03
CA ILE A 288 -13.69 -4.54 -22.13
C ILE A 288 -14.23 -5.92 -21.74
N VAL A 289 -13.86 -6.43 -20.55
CA VAL A 289 -14.36 -7.71 -20.02
C VAL A 289 -15.87 -7.72 -19.93
N GLN A 290 -16.48 -6.62 -19.47
CA GLN A 290 -17.94 -6.47 -19.41
C GLN A 290 -18.58 -6.41 -20.80
N SER A 291 -17.91 -5.80 -21.78
CA SER A 291 -18.41 -5.72 -23.15
C SER A 291 -18.40 -7.07 -23.88
N VAL A 292 -17.41 -7.96 -23.67
CA VAL A 292 -17.41 -9.33 -24.23
C VAL A 292 -18.60 -10.16 -23.71
N VAL A 293 -19.11 -9.77 -22.54
CA VAL A 293 -20.23 -10.42 -21.87
C VAL A 293 -21.59 -9.91 -22.37
N ASP A 294 -21.64 -8.78 -23.09
CA ASP A 294 -22.86 -8.23 -23.71
C ASP A 294 -23.19 -9.01 -25.00
N PRO A 295 -24.39 -9.62 -25.14
CA PRO A 295 -24.74 -10.36 -26.35
C PRO A 295 -24.92 -9.48 -27.59
N LYS A 296 -24.87 -8.15 -27.45
CA LYS A 296 -24.87 -7.17 -28.55
C LYS A 296 -23.46 -6.70 -28.94
N SER A 297 -22.43 -7.10 -28.19
CA SER A 297 -21.05 -6.73 -28.49
C SER A 297 -20.52 -7.52 -29.69
N SER A 298 -19.67 -6.87 -30.48
CA SER A 298 -18.90 -7.50 -31.56
C SER A 298 -17.69 -8.29 -31.06
N LEU A 299 -17.37 -8.20 -29.77
CA LEU A 299 -16.26 -8.93 -29.16
C LEU A 299 -16.68 -10.36 -28.78
N CYS A 300 -15.82 -11.31 -29.08
CA CYS A 300 -16.02 -12.74 -28.85
C CYS A 300 -15.22 -13.25 -27.64
N LEU A 301 -15.52 -14.46 -27.21
CA LEU A 301 -14.86 -15.11 -26.07
C LEU A 301 -13.36 -15.33 -26.29
N GLU A 302 -12.94 -15.47 -27.55
CA GLU A 302 -11.53 -15.58 -27.89
C GLU A 302 -10.79 -14.27 -27.64
N ASP A 303 -11.46 -13.11 -27.64
CA ASP A 303 -10.84 -11.82 -27.36
C ASP A 303 -10.42 -11.66 -25.88
N LEU A 304 -11.03 -12.42 -24.97
CA LEU A 304 -10.57 -12.49 -23.58
C LEU A 304 -9.23 -13.21 -23.43
N ARG A 305 -8.78 -13.95 -24.46
CA ARG A 305 -7.43 -14.52 -24.47
C ARG A 305 -6.35 -13.45 -24.61
N PHE A 306 -6.64 -12.26 -25.18
CA PHE A 306 -5.69 -11.15 -25.18
C PHE A 306 -5.34 -10.72 -23.75
N ILE A 307 -6.34 -10.65 -22.86
CA ILE A 307 -6.12 -10.28 -21.45
C ILE A 307 -5.21 -11.29 -20.74
N LEU A 308 -5.40 -12.60 -20.99
CA LEU A 308 -4.49 -13.64 -20.49
C LEU A 308 -3.09 -13.63 -21.13
N ALA A 309 -2.99 -13.15 -22.37
CA ALA A 309 -1.71 -13.05 -23.07
C ALA A 309 -0.81 -12.01 -22.38
N TYR A 310 -1.37 -10.97 -21.76
CA TYR A 310 -0.60 -9.93 -21.07
C TYR A 310 0.13 -10.48 -19.86
N GLU A 311 -0.48 -11.43 -19.14
CA GLU A 311 0.16 -12.13 -18.03
C GLU A 311 1.39 -12.94 -18.47
N LYS A 312 1.45 -13.36 -19.75
CA LYS A 312 2.58 -14.09 -20.33
C LYS A 312 3.72 -13.18 -20.81
N ILE A 313 3.51 -11.86 -20.82
CA ILE A 313 4.58 -10.90 -21.11
C ILE A 313 5.50 -10.87 -19.88
N SER A 314 6.75 -11.34 -20.05
CA SER A 314 7.73 -11.41 -18.96
C SER A 314 8.15 -10.02 -18.45
N SER A 315 8.13 -9.00 -19.31
CA SER A 315 8.45 -7.63 -18.94
C SER A 315 7.25 -6.90 -18.33
N ALA A 316 7.36 -6.52 -17.05
CA ALA A 316 6.34 -5.73 -16.35
C ALA A 316 6.07 -4.38 -17.03
N TYR A 317 7.10 -3.74 -17.59
CA TYR A 317 6.98 -2.50 -18.36
C TYR A 317 6.12 -2.68 -19.62
N LEU A 318 6.39 -3.72 -20.41
CA LEU A 318 5.58 -4.01 -21.60
C LEU A 318 4.15 -4.37 -21.24
N ARG A 319 3.94 -5.14 -20.16
CA ARG A 319 2.59 -5.47 -19.68
C ARG A 319 1.79 -4.21 -19.35
N HIS A 320 2.39 -3.27 -18.63
CA HIS A 320 1.76 -2.00 -18.30
C HIS A 320 1.39 -1.17 -19.54
N ILE A 321 2.28 -1.10 -20.53
CA ILE A 321 2.00 -0.42 -21.80
C ILE A 321 0.85 -1.10 -22.54
N VAL A 322 0.88 -2.43 -22.63
CA VAL A 322 -0.19 -3.19 -23.29
C VAL A 322 -1.53 -2.92 -22.63
N GLU A 323 -1.59 -2.96 -21.29
CA GLU A 323 -2.80 -2.65 -20.52
C GLU A 323 -3.33 -1.24 -20.81
N SER A 324 -2.45 -0.25 -20.96
CA SER A 324 -2.85 1.13 -21.22
C SER A 324 -3.36 1.37 -22.65
N VAL A 325 -2.81 0.67 -23.65
CA VAL A 325 -3.19 0.85 -25.07
C VAL A 325 -4.32 -0.04 -25.55
N THR A 326 -4.58 -1.16 -24.85
CA THR A 326 -5.63 -2.13 -25.22
C THR A 326 -7.01 -1.50 -25.40
N PRO A 327 -7.50 -0.60 -24.52
CA PRO A 327 -8.82 0.02 -24.68
C PRO A 327 -8.99 0.74 -26.02
N ALA A 328 -7.99 1.53 -26.42
CA ALA A 328 -8.01 2.26 -27.69
C ALA A 328 -7.95 1.31 -28.90
N MET A 329 -7.14 0.24 -28.82
CA MET A 329 -7.11 -0.81 -29.84
C MET A 329 -8.49 -1.46 -30.01
N MET A 330 -9.15 -1.83 -28.91
CA MET A 330 -10.46 -2.51 -28.98
C MET A 330 -11.50 -1.64 -29.69
N VAL A 331 -11.56 -0.34 -29.40
CA VAL A 331 -12.46 0.60 -30.08
C VAL A 331 -12.15 0.67 -31.57
N GLY A 332 -10.88 0.85 -31.94
CA GLY A 332 -10.48 0.95 -33.35
C GLY A 332 -10.75 -0.32 -34.16
N VAL A 333 -10.62 -1.51 -33.56
CA VAL A 333 -10.94 -2.78 -34.23
C VAL A 333 -12.45 -2.97 -34.39
N GLN A 334 -13.24 -2.54 -33.40
CA GLN A 334 -14.70 -2.60 -33.48
C GLN A 334 -15.26 -1.72 -34.61
N ASP A 335 -14.64 -0.55 -34.86
CA ASP A 335 -15.00 0.33 -35.98
C ASP A 335 -14.81 -0.33 -37.36
N LEU A 336 -13.94 -1.35 -37.44
CA LEU A 336 -13.74 -2.17 -38.64
C LEU A 336 -14.74 -3.33 -38.76
N GLY A 337 -15.66 -3.49 -37.80
CA GLY A 337 -16.67 -4.55 -37.79
C GLY A 337 -16.10 -5.96 -37.53
N LEU A 338 -14.85 -6.04 -37.05
CA LEU A 338 -14.17 -7.29 -36.73
C LEU A 338 -13.92 -7.40 -35.22
N SER A 339 -13.66 -8.61 -34.74
CA SER A 339 -13.06 -8.81 -33.41
C SER A 339 -11.53 -8.80 -33.51
N PRO A 340 -10.80 -8.39 -32.46
CA PRO A 340 -9.33 -8.47 -32.41
C PRO A 340 -8.79 -9.87 -32.73
N SER A 341 -9.45 -10.92 -32.24
CA SER A 341 -9.04 -12.32 -32.50
C SER A 341 -9.29 -12.73 -33.95
N ALA A 342 -10.35 -12.22 -34.58
CA ALA A 342 -10.58 -12.42 -36.00
C ALA A 342 -9.55 -11.65 -36.82
N LEU A 343 -9.33 -10.37 -36.49
CA LEU A 343 -8.36 -9.52 -37.18
C LEU A 343 -6.94 -10.10 -37.13
N LEU A 344 -6.50 -10.57 -35.96
CA LEU A 344 -5.22 -11.23 -35.79
C LEU A 344 -5.12 -12.52 -36.62
N ARG A 345 -6.11 -13.42 -36.55
CA ARG A 345 -6.06 -14.71 -37.27
C ARG A 345 -6.18 -14.56 -38.78
N GLU A 346 -7.02 -13.64 -39.24
CA GLU A 346 -7.38 -13.52 -40.66
C GLU A 346 -6.39 -12.64 -41.43
N LEU A 347 -5.94 -11.54 -40.83
CA LEU A 347 -5.09 -10.55 -41.52
C LEU A 347 -3.64 -10.57 -41.04
N TYR A 348 -3.38 -10.90 -39.77
CA TYR A 348 -2.05 -10.78 -39.18
C TYR A 348 -1.57 -12.04 -38.42
N PRO A 349 -1.62 -13.24 -39.04
CA PRO A 349 -1.45 -14.52 -38.34
C PRO A 349 -0.04 -14.78 -37.80
N HIS A 350 0.96 -13.98 -38.19
CA HIS A 350 2.34 -14.10 -37.72
C HIS A 350 2.63 -13.20 -36.52
N LEU A 351 1.70 -12.31 -36.15
CA LEU A 351 1.78 -11.55 -34.92
C LEU A 351 1.40 -12.43 -33.73
N ARG A 352 2.11 -12.27 -32.62
CA ARG A 352 1.78 -12.97 -31.39
C ARG A 352 0.65 -12.27 -30.67
N LEU A 353 -0.14 -13.05 -29.94
CA LEU A 353 -1.27 -12.54 -29.16
C LEU A 353 -0.81 -11.52 -28.11
N GLU A 354 0.35 -11.77 -27.49
CA GLU A 354 0.99 -10.92 -26.49
C GLU A 354 1.48 -9.58 -27.07
N GLY A 355 1.95 -9.57 -28.32
CA GLY A 355 2.52 -8.40 -28.99
C GLY A 355 1.54 -7.62 -29.88
N PHE A 356 0.34 -8.15 -30.14
CA PHE A 356 -0.59 -7.57 -31.10
C PHE A 356 -1.08 -6.17 -30.70
N ALA A 357 -1.48 -5.98 -29.44
CA ALA A 357 -1.94 -4.69 -28.94
C ALA A 357 -0.86 -3.61 -29.04
N LEU A 358 0.40 -4.01 -28.81
CA LEU A 358 1.54 -3.15 -29.07
C LEU A 358 1.57 -2.74 -30.54
N MET A 359 1.68 -3.70 -31.46
CA MET A 359 1.86 -3.38 -32.88
C MET A 359 0.67 -2.59 -33.47
N TYR A 360 -0.55 -2.86 -33.02
CA TYR A 360 -1.74 -2.11 -33.41
C TYR A 360 -1.68 -0.66 -32.95
N HIS A 361 -1.34 -0.40 -31.68
CA HIS A 361 -1.24 0.97 -31.21
C HIS A 361 -0.05 1.72 -31.83
N ALA A 362 1.10 1.05 -31.98
CA ALA A 362 2.28 1.65 -32.59
C ALA A 362 1.98 2.14 -34.02
N SER A 363 1.29 1.31 -34.81
CA SER A 363 0.84 1.63 -36.16
C SER A 363 -0.36 2.58 -36.22
N ALA A 364 -0.94 2.98 -35.09
CA ALA A 364 -2.23 3.69 -35.02
C ALA A 364 -3.36 2.97 -35.79
N GLY A 365 -3.30 1.64 -35.88
CA GLY A 365 -4.25 0.82 -36.64
C GLY A 365 -4.12 0.93 -38.17
N ILE A 366 -3.07 1.57 -38.69
CA ILE A 366 -2.87 1.78 -40.12
C ILE A 366 -2.59 0.42 -40.82
N PRO A 367 -3.42 -0.02 -41.79
CA PRO A 367 -3.34 -1.38 -42.34
C PRO A 367 -2.01 -1.75 -43.01
N HIS A 368 -1.36 -0.84 -43.75
CA HIS A 368 -0.09 -1.16 -44.42
C HIS A 368 1.07 -1.31 -43.42
N LEU A 369 1.08 -0.54 -42.32
CA LEU A 369 2.06 -0.68 -41.24
C LEU A 369 1.84 -1.99 -40.47
N MET A 370 0.59 -2.34 -40.18
CA MET A 370 0.27 -3.64 -39.58
C MET A 370 0.69 -4.82 -40.46
N THR A 371 0.46 -4.71 -41.77
CA THR A 371 0.93 -5.70 -42.75
C THR A 371 2.45 -5.82 -42.72
N THR A 372 3.14 -4.68 -42.68
CA THR A 372 4.61 -4.61 -42.57
C THR A 372 5.12 -5.34 -41.34
N PHE A 373 4.53 -5.09 -40.16
CA PHE A 373 4.94 -5.78 -38.94
C PHE A 373 4.65 -7.28 -38.96
N ASN A 374 3.53 -7.69 -39.54
CA ASN A 374 3.20 -9.10 -39.74
C ASN A 374 4.23 -9.79 -40.65
N GLU A 375 4.70 -9.11 -41.70
CA GLU A 375 5.76 -9.62 -42.56
C GLU A 375 7.13 -9.69 -41.87
N LEU A 376 7.48 -8.67 -41.06
CA LEU A 376 8.70 -8.71 -40.23
C LEU A 376 8.68 -9.90 -39.27
N CYS A 377 7.57 -10.10 -38.55
CA CYS A 377 7.43 -11.23 -37.63
C CYS A 377 7.49 -12.58 -38.37
N ARG A 378 6.94 -12.67 -39.59
CA ARG A 378 7.07 -13.86 -40.43
C ARG A 378 8.53 -14.15 -40.81
N ASN A 379 9.32 -13.10 -41.06
CA ASN A 379 10.73 -13.23 -41.42
C ASN A 379 11.62 -13.58 -40.21
N LEU A 380 11.23 -13.17 -39.00
CA LEU A 380 11.91 -13.48 -37.74
C LEU A 380 11.44 -14.84 -37.20
N ARG A 381 12.16 -15.91 -37.54
CA ARG A 381 11.78 -17.29 -37.16
C ARG A 381 11.94 -17.59 -35.67
N SER A 382 12.75 -16.82 -34.93
CA SER A 382 12.99 -17.04 -33.50
C SER A 382 12.05 -16.22 -32.60
N THR A 383 11.44 -16.88 -31.62
CA THR A 383 10.58 -16.25 -30.61
C THR A 383 11.29 -15.13 -29.83
N HIS A 384 12.60 -15.26 -29.65
CA HIS A 384 13.44 -14.27 -28.98
C HIS A 384 13.57 -12.96 -29.78
N ASN A 385 13.74 -13.04 -31.10
CA ASN A 385 13.84 -11.85 -31.96
C ASN A 385 12.50 -11.11 -32.05
N VAL A 386 11.37 -11.84 -32.06
CA VAL A 386 10.04 -11.22 -32.02
C VAL A 386 9.83 -10.46 -30.70
N GLN A 387 10.25 -11.01 -29.55
CA GLN A 387 10.22 -10.30 -28.25
C GLN A 387 11.08 -9.05 -28.25
N ARG A 388 12.29 -9.12 -28.81
CA ARG A 388 13.17 -7.96 -28.94
C ARG A 388 12.56 -6.87 -29.83
N LEU A 389 11.87 -7.25 -30.91
CA LEU A 389 11.19 -6.30 -31.81
C LEU A 389 10.08 -5.56 -31.06
N GLU A 390 9.24 -6.30 -30.33
CA GLU A 390 8.17 -5.75 -29.50
C GLU A 390 8.73 -4.77 -28.45
N TYR A 391 9.86 -5.11 -27.82
CA TYR A 391 10.53 -4.21 -26.86
C TYR A 391 11.12 -2.97 -27.53
N GLY A 392 11.70 -3.11 -28.72
CA GLY A 392 12.19 -1.99 -29.52
C GLY A 392 11.06 -1.02 -29.92
N LEU A 393 9.93 -1.56 -30.37
CA LEU A 393 8.73 -0.78 -30.71
C LEU A 393 8.11 -0.13 -29.48
N ALA A 394 8.26 -0.74 -28.29
CA ALA A 394 7.74 -0.15 -27.08
C ALA A 394 8.35 1.19 -26.69
N ARG A 395 9.59 1.42 -27.12
CA ARG A 395 10.28 2.69 -26.92
C ARG A 395 9.72 3.82 -27.77
N LEU A 396 8.84 3.50 -28.73
CA LEU A 396 8.18 4.47 -29.59
C LEU A 396 6.82 4.92 -29.03
N TYR A 397 6.29 4.30 -27.97
CA TYR A 397 4.97 4.71 -27.42
C TYR A 397 4.98 6.08 -26.80
N ASP A 398 6.09 6.46 -26.20
CA ASP A 398 6.28 7.78 -25.58
C ASP A 398 6.44 8.89 -26.65
N LEU A 399 6.45 8.53 -27.94
CA LEU A 399 6.49 9.46 -29.07
C LEU A 399 5.08 9.93 -29.45
N PRO A 400 4.93 11.21 -29.85
CA PRO A 400 3.72 11.69 -30.49
C PRO A 400 3.32 10.83 -31.69
N GLU A 401 2.01 10.61 -31.86
CA GLU A 401 1.46 9.71 -32.88
C GLU A 401 1.93 10.08 -34.30
N SER A 402 1.94 11.38 -34.62
CA SER A 402 2.39 11.90 -35.93
C SER A 402 3.85 11.52 -36.23
N VAL A 403 4.73 11.68 -35.22
CA VAL A 403 6.15 11.36 -35.26
C VAL A 403 6.35 9.85 -35.41
N ARG A 404 5.63 9.06 -34.60
CA ARG A 404 5.68 7.60 -34.60
C ARG A 404 5.26 7.04 -35.96
N ILE A 405 4.10 7.45 -36.50
CA ILE A 405 3.60 6.98 -37.80
C ILE A 405 4.61 7.31 -38.91
N LYS A 406 5.14 8.53 -38.91
CA LYS A 406 6.10 8.98 -39.91
C LYS A 406 7.35 8.10 -39.90
N PHE A 407 7.89 7.81 -38.72
CA PHE A 407 9.01 6.91 -38.58
C PHE A 407 8.68 5.48 -39.05
N LEU A 408 7.55 4.94 -38.63
CA LEU A 408 7.13 3.60 -39.04
C LEU A 408 6.92 3.47 -40.56
N ASN A 409 6.53 4.54 -41.24
CA ASN A 409 6.46 4.56 -42.71
C ASN A 409 7.85 4.43 -43.37
N TYR A 410 8.89 5.04 -42.80
CA TYR A 410 10.27 4.83 -43.28
C TYR A 410 10.74 3.40 -43.03
N LEU A 411 10.44 2.85 -41.85
CA LEU A 411 10.77 1.46 -41.53
C LEU A 411 10.02 0.47 -42.43
N ALA A 412 8.76 0.77 -42.78
CA ALA A 412 7.98 0.01 -43.74
C ALA A 412 8.55 0.05 -45.16
N ALA A 413 9.16 1.17 -45.56
CA ALA A 413 9.90 1.25 -46.83
C ALA A 413 11.14 0.33 -46.86
N CYS A 414 11.72 0.02 -45.69
CA CYS A 414 12.85 -0.90 -45.53
C CYS A 414 12.43 -2.39 -45.42
N ASN A 415 11.14 -2.68 -45.21
CA ASN A 415 10.63 -4.02 -44.86
C ASN A 415 10.94 -5.11 -45.92
N GLY A 416 11.04 -4.74 -47.19
CA GLY A 416 11.41 -5.67 -48.28
C GLY A 416 12.84 -6.25 -48.17
N VAL A 417 13.68 -5.71 -47.28
CA VAL A 417 15.10 -6.05 -47.15
C VAL A 417 15.41 -6.77 -45.82
N VAL A 418 14.57 -6.62 -44.78
CA VAL A 418 14.88 -7.08 -43.42
C VAL A 418 14.84 -8.60 -43.31
N ARG A 419 16.04 -9.20 -43.24
CA ARG A 419 16.27 -10.62 -42.93
C ARG A 419 16.67 -10.79 -41.46
N GLU A 420 16.61 -12.03 -40.96
CA GLU A 420 16.99 -12.36 -39.59
C GLU A 420 18.41 -11.89 -39.22
N GLU A 421 19.33 -11.91 -40.18
CA GLU A 421 20.71 -11.41 -40.06
C GLU A 421 20.84 -9.88 -39.89
N GLN A 422 19.79 -9.12 -40.22
CA GLN A 422 19.75 -7.65 -40.08
C GLN A 422 18.92 -7.19 -38.88
N PHE A 423 18.49 -8.10 -38.01
CA PHE A 423 17.63 -7.78 -36.89
C PHE A 423 18.28 -6.84 -35.86
N GLU A 424 19.57 -7.01 -35.58
CA GLU A 424 20.31 -6.11 -34.68
C GLU A 424 20.38 -4.68 -35.25
N LEU A 425 20.55 -4.53 -36.57
CA LEU A 425 20.49 -3.23 -37.24
C LEU A 425 19.13 -2.56 -37.09
N LEU A 426 18.05 -3.33 -37.23
CA LEU A 426 16.68 -2.84 -37.02
C LEU A 426 16.49 -2.34 -35.58
N ASN A 427 16.94 -3.12 -34.59
CA ASN A 427 16.83 -2.75 -33.18
C ASN A 427 17.65 -1.50 -32.84
N ASP A 428 18.85 -1.38 -33.40
CA ASP A 428 19.69 -0.20 -33.21
C ASP A 428 19.10 1.04 -33.89
N CYS A 429 18.43 0.90 -35.05
CA CYS A 429 17.63 1.98 -35.62
C CYS A 429 16.52 2.42 -34.66
N LEU A 430 15.70 1.49 -34.15
CA LEU A 430 14.61 1.79 -33.20
C LEU A 430 15.12 2.55 -31.96
N ARG A 431 16.25 2.12 -31.40
CA ARG A 431 16.92 2.82 -30.28
C ARG A 431 17.36 4.22 -30.66
N GLY A 432 18.02 4.35 -31.80
CA GLY A 432 18.47 5.64 -32.31
C GLY A 432 17.31 6.63 -32.49
N PHE A 433 16.14 6.18 -32.97
CA PHE A 433 14.96 7.05 -33.11
C PHE A 433 14.37 7.52 -31.79
N SER A 434 14.25 6.63 -30.81
CA SER A 434 13.84 7.03 -29.46
C SER A 434 14.80 8.08 -28.89
N ALA A 435 16.11 7.92 -29.14
CA ALA A 435 17.11 8.90 -28.75
C ALA A 435 16.97 10.26 -29.45
N ILE A 436 16.55 10.32 -30.73
CA ILE A 436 16.26 11.58 -31.45
C ILE A 436 15.18 12.37 -30.72
N TYR A 437 14.08 11.70 -30.37
CA TYR A 437 12.98 12.34 -29.63
C TYR A 437 13.41 12.84 -28.27
N ILE A 438 14.12 12.00 -27.50
CA ILE A 438 14.61 12.36 -26.17
C ILE A 438 15.54 13.58 -26.27
N ALA A 439 16.40 13.64 -27.30
CA ALA A 439 17.26 14.79 -27.52
C ALA A 439 16.46 16.06 -27.84
N GLU A 440 15.52 16.01 -28.80
CA GLU A 440 14.73 17.18 -29.21
C GLU A 440 13.78 17.66 -28.12
N ASN A 441 13.04 16.76 -27.46
CA ASN A 441 12.13 17.11 -26.37
C ASN A 441 12.85 17.86 -25.25
N ASN A 442 14.09 17.47 -24.94
CA ASN A 442 14.89 18.12 -23.92
C ASN A 442 15.45 19.48 -24.33
N VAL A 443 15.61 19.74 -25.64
CA VAL A 443 16.19 21.00 -26.16
C VAL A 443 15.13 21.99 -26.66
N PHE A 444 13.90 21.52 -26.84
CA PHE A 444 12.82 22.30 -27.39
C PHE A 444 12.47 23.53 -26.53
N ASP A 445 12.56 24.70 -27.16
CA ASP A 445 12.06 25.97 -26.63
C ASP A 445 10.99 26.50 -27.58
N SER A 446 9.75 26.58 -27.11
CA SER A 446 8.61 27.05 -27.89
C SER A 446 8.79 28.48 -28.41
N ASN A 447 9.59 29.32 -27.72
CA ASN A 447 9.86 30.69 -28.14
C ASN A 447 10.94 30.76 -29.23
N ALA A 448 11.93 29.87 -29.19
CA ALA A 448 13.01 29.81 -30.19
C ALA A 448 12.56 29.12 -31.49
N SER A 449 11.54 28.26 -31.40
CA SER A 449 11.01 27.46 -32.52
C SER A 449 10.01 28.21 -33.40
N GLY A 450 9.90 29.54 -33.26
CA GLY A 450 9.02 30.38 -34.09
C GLY A 450 7.52 30.04 -33.99
N GLY A 451 7.09 29.46 -32.86
CA GLY A 451 5.72 29.01 -32.65
C GLY A 451 5.41 27.61 -33.21
N GLN A 452 6.39 26.90 -33.77
CA GLN A 452 6.23 25.50 -34.16
C GLN A 452 6.04 24.62 -32.92
N SER A 453 5.18 23.61 -33.02
CA SER A 453 5.05 22.58 -32.00
C SER A 453 6.28 21.67 -31.99
N LEU A 454 6.55 21.03 -30.84
CA LEU A 454 7.61 20.04 -30.70
C LEU A 454 7.48 18.93 -31.77
N GLU A 455 6.25 18.50 -32.05
CA GLU A 455 5.94 17.52 -33.10
C GLU A 455 6.38 17.99 -34.49
N GLU A 456 6.11 19.24 -34.85
CA GLU A 456 6.50 19.81 -36.16
C GLU A 456 8.02 19.88 -36.30
N VAL A 457 8.73 20.28 -35.24
CA VAL A 457 10.20 20.33 -35.21
C VAL A 457 10.77 18.92 -35.41
N ILE A 458 10.31 17.94 -34.62
CA ILE A 458 10.78 16.55 -34.74
C ILE A 458 10.46 15.98 -36.12
N ASN A 459 9.25 16.21 -36.63
CA ASN A 459 8.84 15.71 -37.94
C ASN A 459 9.68 16.29 -39.08
N SER A 460 10.06 17.57 -39.00
CA SER A 460 10.97 18.22 -39.95
C SER A 460 12.41 17.69 -39.83
N LYS A 461 12.87 17.42 -38.61
CA LYS A 461 14.18 16.81 -38.36
C LYS A 461 14.24 15.39 -38.89
N ILE A 462 13.23 14.57 -38.66
CA ILE A 462 13.11 13.22 -39.23
C ILE A 462 13.12 13.29 -40.76
N GLU A 463 12.43 14.25 -41.38
CA GLU A 463 12.53 14.48 -42.83
C GLU A 463 13.91 14.94 -43.27
N THR A 464 14.64 15.70 -42.47
CA THR A 464 16.00 16.13 -42.83
C THR A 464 16.98 14.96 -42.73
N VAL A 465 16.79 14.08 -41.73
CA VAL A 465 17.66 12.92 -41.46
C VAL A 465 17.37 11.76 -42.40
N LEU A 466 16.09 11.52 -42.72
CA LEU A 466 15.64 10.37 -43.50
C LEU A 466 15.11 10.73 -44.89
N GLY A 467 14.89 12.02 -45.17
CA GLY A 467 14.30 12.48 -46.41
C GLY A 467 15.30 12.46 -47.55
N SER A 468 14.93 11.71 -48.58
CA SER A 468 15.65 11.38 -49.83
C SER A 468 16.54 10.14 -49.84
N HIS A 469 16.93 9.59 -48.67
CA HIS A 469 17.82 8.42 -48.59
C HIS A 469 17.30 7.48 -47.52
N THR A 470 16.82 6.28 -47.90
CA THR A 470 17.09 4.98 -47.25
C THR A 470 16.05 3.91 -47.64
N ILE A 471 16.43 3.03 -48.57
CA ILE A 471 15.78 1.72 -48.81
C ILE A 471 16.49 0.64 -47.95
N ASP A 472 17.53 1.03 -47.19
CA ASP A 472 18.42 0.15 -46.45
C ASP A 472 18.55 0.56 -44.97
N LEU A 473 18.46 -0.42 -44.06
CA LEU A 473 18.57 -0.22 -42.62
C LEU A 473 19.94 0.29 -42.18
N GLY A 474 21.02 -0.11 -42.85
CA GLY A 474 22.38 0.33 -42.53
C GLY A 474 22.56 1.81 -42.77
N ALA A 475 22.14 2.29 -43.94
CA ALA A 475 22.16 3.72 -44.26
C ALA A 475 21.26 4.55 -43.32
N MET A 476 20.12 3.98 -42.89
CA MET A 476 19.24 4.62 -41.92
C MET A 476 19.93 4.79 -40.56
N LEU A 477 20.57 3.72 -40.07
CA LEU A 477 21.34 3.76 -38.83
C LEU A 477 22.49 4.77 -38.92
N THR A 478 23.21 4.83 -40.04
CA THR A 478 24.29 5.81 -40.24
C THR A 478 23.76 7.25 -40.13
N ALA A 479 22.65 7.57 -40.79
CA ALA A 479 22.05 8.91 -40.74
C ALA A 479 21.61 9.30 -39.32
N ILE A 480 20.99 8.38 -38.59
CA ILE A 480 20.62 8.59 -37.18
C ILE A 480 21.85 8.83 -36.32
N ASN A 481 22.90 8.03 -36.50
CA ASN A 481 24.12 8.10 -35.72
C ASN A 481 24.88 9.42 -35.96
N GLU A 482 24.95 9.87 -37.21
CA GLU A 482 25.53 11.15 -37.57
C GLU A 482 24.74 12.32 -36.95
N TRP A 483 23.42 12.25 -37.01
CA TRP A 483 22.55 13.25 -36.40
C TRP A 483 22.69 13.30 -34.88
N LEU A 484 22.71 12.14 -34.20
CA LEU A 484 22.87 12.07 -32.75
C LEU A 484 24.24 12.63 -32.34
N ALA A 485 25.30 12.28 -33.07
CA ALA A 485 26.63 12.84 -32.83
C ALA A 485 26.65 14.37 -33.02
N GLN A 486 26.01 14.87 -34.08
CA GLN A 486 25.94 16.31 -34.32
C GLN A 486 25.19 17.03 -33.18
N ASN A 487 24.01 16.54 -32.80
CA ASN A 487 23.22 17.15 -31.72
C ASN A 487 23.92 17.07 -30.36
N SER A 488 24.58 15.94 -30.06
CA SER A 488 25.41 15.83 -28.87
C SER A 488 26.55 16.85 -28.88
N ARG A 489 27.23 17.09 -30.01
CA ARG A 489 28.28 18.14 -30.09
C ARG A 489 27.72 19.56 -29.95
N GLU A 490 26.52 19.81 -30.44
CA GLU A 490 25.85 21.10 -30.26
C GLU A 490 25.49 21.33 -28.78
N LEU A 491 25.07 20.28 -28.08
CA LEU A 491 24.67 20.34 -26.66
C LEU A 491 25.85 20.33 -25.69
N LEU A 492 26.88 19.55 -25.98
CA LEU A 492 28.04 19.29 -25.15
C LEU A 492 29.29 19.91 -25.81
N PRO A 493 29.63 21.17 -25.45
CA PRO A 493 30.68 21.92 -26.14
C PRO A 493 32.08 21.35 -25.87
N GLY A 494 32.90 21.27 -26.93
CA GLY A 494 34.35 21.05 -26.83
C GLY A 494 34.80 19.61 -26.57
N ALA A 495 33.88 18.63 -26.54
CA ALA A 495 34.25 17.23 -26.35
C ALA A 495 34.43 16.49 -27.69
N ALA A 496 35.36 15.54 -27.72
CA ALA A 496 35.55 14.60 -28.83
C ALA A 496 34.46 13.52 -28.84
N ILE A 497 33.19 13.95 -28.81
CA ILE A 497 32.04 13.06 -28.84
C ILE A 497 31.85 12.58 -30.28
N THR A 498 32.15 11.30 -30.48
CA THR A 498 31.97 10.59 -31.75
C THR A 498 30.59 9.91 -31.79
N SER A 499 30.07 9.66 -32.99
CA SER A 499 28.84 8.86 -33.18
C SER A 499 28.97 7.49 -32.51
N GLU A 500 30.14 6.86 -32.65
CA GLU A 500 30.45 5.58 -32.02
C GLU A 500 30.36 5.65 -30.49
N SER A 501 30.91 6.69 -29.86
CA SER A 501 30.88 6.83 -28.41
C SER A 501 29.46 6.98 -27.84
N ILE A 502 28.61 7.79 -28.47
CA ILE A 502 27.23 8.02 -28.04
C ILE A 502 26.36 6.78 -28.29
N MET A 503 26.60 6.04 -29.37
CA MET A 503 25.89 4.79 -29.64
C MET A 503 26.31 3.67 -28.72
N ALA A 504 27.59 3.59 -28.36
CA ALA A 504 28.05 2.66 -27.35
C ALA A 504 27.35 2.92 -26.00
N ILE A 505 27.21 4.19 -25.61
CA ILE A 505 26.46 4.58 -24.40
C ILE A 505 24.96 4.26 -24.55
N ALA A 506 24.33 4.61 -25.67
CA ALA A 506 22.91 4.33 -25.91
C ALA A 506 22.59 2.84 -25.87
N LYS A 507 23.52 2.01 -26.35
CA LYS A 507 23.42 0.55 -26.34
C LYS A 507 23.64 -0.04 -24.95
N SER A 508 24.61 0.48 -24.19
CA SER A 508 24.89 -0.01 -22.83
C SER A 508 23.83 0.43 -21.83
N TRP A 509 23.42 1.70 -21.88
CA TRP A 509 22.46 2.27 -20.91
C TRP A 509 21.01 2.06 -21.32
N ASP A 510 20.77 1.59 -22.55
CA ASP A 510 19.43 1.49 -23.15
C ASP A 510 18.65 2.83 -23.18
N SER A 511 19.28 3.97 -22.83
CA SER A 511 18.69 5.31 -22.84
C SER A 511 19.78 6.38 -22.81
N LEU A 512 19.59 7.49 -23.54
CA LEU A 512 20.43 8.68 -23.46
C LEU A 512 19.78 9.83 -22.67
N GLU A 513 18.60 9.60 -22.10
CA GLU A 513 17.82 10.62 -21.39
C GLU A 513 18.62 11.33 -20.28
N PRO A 514 19.35 10.65 -19.39
CA PRO A 514 20.06 11.34 -18.31
C PRO A 514 21.07 12.36 -18.81
N ILE A 515 21.77 12.04 -19.91
CA ILE A 515 22.76 12.92 -20.54
C ILE A 515 22.07 14.13 -21.16
N PHE A 516 21.03 13.91 -21.96
CA PHE A 516 20.34 14.98 -22.68
C PHE A 516 19.56 15.90 -21.74
N THR A 517 18.88 15.36 -20.74
CA THR A 517 18.14 16.12 -19.73
C THR A 517 19.06 17.04 -18.93
N PHE A 518 20.24 16.56 -18.55
CA PHE A 518 21.23 17.39 -17.87
C PHE A 518 21.81 18.47 -18.80
N ALA A 519 22.29 18.06 -19.98
CA ALA A 519 22.96 18.94 -20.92
C ALA A 519 22.05 20.07 -21.42
N SER A 520 20.78 19.77 -21.72
CA SER A 520 19.86 20.76 -22.25
C SER A 520 19.48 21.84 -21.22
N LYS A 521 19.20 21.45 -19.97
CA LYS A 521 18.92 22.38 -18.86
C LYS A 521 20.06 23.35 -18.66
N HIS A 522 21.28 22.84 -18.58
CA HIS A 522 22.45 23.69 -18.42
C HIS A 522 22.74 24.54 -19.67
N ARG A 523 22.45 24.04 -20.88
CA ARG A 523 22.60 24.82 -22.12
C ARG A 523 21.62 25.99 -22.14
N ALA A 524 20.37 25.78 -21.78
CA ALA A 524 19.37 26.85 -21.69
C ALA A 524 19.81 27.96 -20.71
N LEU A 525 20.30 27.58 -19.54
CA LEU A 525 20.83 28.53 -18.54
C LEU A 525 22.11 29.22 -19.05
N SER A 526 22.96 28.53 -19.80
CA SER A 526 24.17 29.10 -20.39
C SER A 526 23.90 30.16 -21.48
N LEU A 527 22.72 30.09 -22.13
CA LEU A 527 22.29 30.98 -23.20
C LEU A 527 21.42 32.14 -22.70
N ASN A 528 20.81 32.03 -21.53
CA ASN A 528 19.92 33.04 -20.97
C ASN A 528 20.46 33.62 -19.64
N PRO A 529 21.14 34.78 -19.67
CA PRO A 529 21.74 35.40 -18.48
C PRO A 529 20.73 35.71 -17.36
N HIS A 530 19.49 36.07 -17.71
CA HIS A 530 18.46 36.41 -16.72
C HIS A 530 17.96 35.17 -15.96
N ARG A 531 17.73 34.05 -16.68
CA ARG A 531 17.37 32.77 -16.03
C ARG A 531 18.53 32.20 -15.24
N ALA A 532 19.76 32.31 -15.75
CA ALA A 532 20.96 31.90 -15.01
C ALA A 532 21.02 32.59 -13.64
N MET A 533 20.86 33.92 -13.59
CA MET A 533 20.93 34.67 -12.32
C MET A 533 19.92 34.22 -11.28
N ALA A 534 18.74 33.70 -11.67
CA ALA A 534 17.75 33.17 -10.76
C ALA A 534 18.23 31.92 -9.98
N THR A 535 19.21 31.19 -10.52
CA THR A 535 19.86 30.05 -9.86
C THR A 535 20.93 30.47 -8.83
N GLY A 536 21.26 31.77 -8.78
CA GLY A 536 22.40 32.31 -8.03
C GLY A 536 23.74 32.25 -8.79
N TRP A 537 23.74 31.78 -10.04
CA TRP A 537 24.95 31.62 -10.88
C TRP A 537 24.85 32.38 -12.20
N GLY A 538 26.00 32.84 -12.73
CA GLY A 538 26.04 33.46 -14.06
C GLY A 538 26.03 32.41 -15.18
N SER A 539 25.64 32.82 -16.39
CA SER A 539 25.64 31.96 -17.58
C SER A 539 26.99 31.30 -17.86
N GLU A 540 28.11 31.98 -17.55
CA GLU A 540 29.47 31.42 -17.72
C GLU A 540 29.75 30.24 -16.79
N ALA A 541 29.16 30.20 -15.59
CA ALA A 541 29.29 29.06 -14.69
C ALA A 541 28.66 27.81 -15.30
N HIS A 542 27.45 27.93 -15.86
CA HIS A 542 26.79 26.83 -16.57
C HIS A 542 27.57 26.37 -17.81
N LYS A 543 28.21 27.29 -18.55
CA LYS A 543 29.10 26.90 -19.67
C LYS A 543 30.28 26.05 -19.21
N LYS A 544 30.90 26.39 -18.08
CA LYS A 544 32.01 25.60 -17.52
C LYS A 544 31.55 24.21 -17.07
N VAL A 545 30.39 24.12 -16.42
CA VAL A 545 29.77 22.85 -16.02
C VAL A 545 29.49 21.96 -17.24
N LEU A 546 28.92 22.53 -18.31
CA LEU A 546 28.68 21.81 -19.55
C LEU A 546 29.96 21.27 -20.19
N ARG A 547 31.02 22.07 -20.24
CA ARG A 547 32.32 21.61 -20.77
C ARG A 547 32.88 20.45 -19.95
N HIS A 548 32.80 20.54 -18.63
CA HIS A 548 33.25 19.46 -17.75
C HIS A 548 32.40 18.20 -17.93
N PHE A 549 31.07 18.32 -17.97
CA PHE A 549 30.19 17.19 -18.21
C PHE A 549 30.40 16.56 -19.60
N ALA A 550 30.69 17.39 -20.62
CA ALA A 550 31.05 16.91 -21.95
C ALA A 550 32.34 16.06 -21.93
N GLU A 551 33.34 16.47 -21.14
CA GLU A 551 34.55 15.68 -20.89
C GLU A 551 34.22 14.33 -20.23
N LEU A 552 33.33 14.31 -19.22
CA LEU A 552 32.88 13.07 -18.59
C LEU A 552 32.21 12.13 -19.61
N VAL A 553 31.23 12.64 -20.36
CA VAL A 553 30.48 11.86 -21.36
C VAL A 553 31.40 11.24 -22.42
N SER A 554 32.45 11.96 -22.84
CA SER A 554 33.41 11.42 -23.80
C SER A 554 34.19 10.20 -23.31
N ASN A 555 34.22 9.96 -21.99
CA ASN A 555 34.89 8.83 -21.34
C ASN A 555 33.93 7.76 -20.81
N PHE A 556 32.60 7.95 -20.91
CA PHE A 556 31.61 6.94 -20.52
C PHE A 556 31.56 5.73 -21.48
N SER A 557 32.16 5.84 -22.67
CA SER A 557 31.99 4.84 -23.73
C SER A 557 32.61 3.47 -23.35
N PRO A 558 31.83 2.38 -23.38
CA PRO A 558 32.32 1.02 -23.11
C PRO A 558 33.19 0.43 -24.23
N ALA A 559 33.45 1.16 -25.34
CA ALA A 559 34.31 0.71 -26.43
C ALA A 559 35.79 0.52 -26.02
N ARG A 560 36.17 1.04 -24.85
CA ARG A 560 37.41 0.71 -24.15
C ARG A 560 37.00 -0.02 -22.87
N GLU A 561 37.26 -1.32 -22.75
CA GLU A 561 37.11 -2.01 -21.46
C GLU A 561 37.79 -1.16 -20.37
N ASN A 562 37.02 -0.69 -19.38
CA ASN A 562 37.46 0.20 -18.30
C ASN A 562 37.85 1.65 -18.62
N GLY A 563 37.57 2.19 -19.81
CA GLY A 563 37.98 3.57 -20.18
C GLY A 563 37.47 4.66 -19.21
N TRP A 564 36.28 4.48 -18.64
CA TRP A 564 35.75 5.37 -17.60
C TRP A 564 36.57 5.33 -16.31
N LYS A 565 36.96 4.13 -15.85
CA LYS A 565 37.77 3.94 -14.63
C LYS A 565 39.18 4.48 -14.82
N GLU A 566 39.77 4.27 -15.98
CA GLU A 566 41.06 4.86 -16.35
C GLU A 566 41.00 6.39 -16.26
N TYR A 567 39.95 7.01 -16.79
CA TYR A 567 39.77 8.46 -16.72
C TYR A 567 39.55 8.96 -15.29
N ARG A 568 38.66 8.30 -14.54
CA ARG A 568 38.22 8.71 -13.20
C ARG A 568 39.34 8.60 -12.18
N TYR A 569 40.13 7.53 -12.23
CA TYR A 569 41.18 7.23 -11.26
C TYR A 569 42.60 7.57 -11.76
N ASN A 570 42.72 8.36 -12.84
CA ASN A 570 44.02 8.79 -13.36
C ASN A 570 44.77 9.74 -12.39
N LEU A 571 45.77 9.21 -11.67
CA LEU A 571 46.62 9.95 -10.74
C LEU A 571 47.55 10.99 -11.39
N GLU A 572 47.68 11.01 -12.72
CA GLU A 572 48.39 12.09 -13.43
C GLU A 572 47.57 13.39 -13.45
N ARG A 573 46.25 13.30 -13.27
CA ARG A 573 45.36 14.46 -13.19
C ARG A 573 45.51 15.14 -11.82
N PRO A 574 45.86 16.43 -11.73
CA PRO A 574 46.09 17.09 -10.45
C PRO A 574 44.92 17.03 -9.47
N SER A 575 43.67 17.13 -9.96
CA SER A 575 42.46 17.03 -9.13
C SER A 575 42.29 15.63 -8.54
N VAL A 576 42.47 14.58 -9.34
CA VAL A 576 42.37 13.18 -8.90
C VAL A 576 43.48 12.84 -7.90
N LYS A 577 44.71 13.31 -8.14
CA LYS A 577 45.83 13.14 -7.21
C LYS A 577 45.56 13.77 -5.84
N LEU A 578 44.88 14.91 -5.79
CA LEU A 578 44.46 15.54 -4.53
C LEU A 578 43.32 14.81 -3.82
N GLN A 579 42.48 14.11 -4.59
CA GLN A 579 41.29 13.41 -4.08
C GLN A 579 41.63 12.03 -3.50
N ILE A 580 42.48 11.26 -4.18
CA ILE A 580 42.75 9.85 -3.85
C ILE A 580 44.25 9.49 -3.87
N GLY A 581 45.16 10.41 -4.22
CA GLY A 581 46.59 10.11 -4.34
C GLY A 581 47.31 9.84 -3.02
N GLN A 582 46.63 10.01 -1.89
CA GLN A 582 47.08 9.62 -0.56
C GLN A 582 46.92 8.12 -0.26
N LEU A 583 46.13 7.39 -1.05
CA LEU A 583 45.90 5.96 -0.87
C LEU A 583 47.11 5.15 -1.35
N SER A 584 47.42 4.05 -0.65
CA SER A 584 48.35 3.03 -1.16
C SER A 584 47.77 2.29 -2.37
N GLU A 585 48.59 1.54 -3.12
CA GLU A 585 48.12 0.72 -4.25
C GLU A 585 47.07 -0.31 -3.79
N GLU A 586 47.26 -0.93 -2.63
CA GLU A 586 46.30 -1.87 -2.05
C GLU A 586 44.97 -1.19 -1.69
N GLN A 587 45.02 0.00 -1.08
CA GLN A 587 43.84 0.78 -0.75
C GLN A 587 43.10 1.30 -2.00
N LEU A 588 43.84 1.65 -3.06
CA LEU A 588 43.29 2.01 -4.36
C LEU A 588 42.57 0.82 -5.02
N ALA A 589 43.14 -0.38 -4.95
CA ALA A 589 42.48 -1.58 -5.46
C ALA A 589 41.15 -1.85 -4.73
N ILE A 590 41.12 -1.68 -3.41
CA ILE A 590 39.88 -1.79 -2.62
C ILE A 590 38.89 -0.68 -2.99
N TRP A 591 39.35 0.57 -3.06
CA TRP A 591 38.50 1.72 -3.33
C TRP A 591 37.89 1.71 -4.74
N THR A 592 38.52 1.07 -5.72
CA THR A 592 38.04 1.01 -7.13
C THR A 592 37.22 -0.24 -7.46
N ALA A 593 37.17 -1.22 -6.54
CA ALA A 593 36.38 -2.44 -6.69
C ALA A 593 34.87 -2.15 -6.69
N GLU A 594 34.08 -2.87 -7.49
CA GLU A 594 32.62 -2.85 -7.36
C GLU A 594 32.15 -3.93 -6.40
N HIS A 595 31.05 -3.67 -5.71
CA HIS A 595 30.45 -4.62 -4.78
C HIS A 595 28.98 -4.82 -5.11
N TYR A 596 28.59 -6.08 -5.34
CA TYR A 596 27.21 -6.54 -5.47
C TYR A 596 27.03 -7.64 -4.44
N ILE A 597 26.30 -7.36 -3.35
CA ILE A 597 26.20 -8.28 -2.22
C ILE A 597 24.75 -8.52 -1.87
N GLU A 598 24.35 -9.79 -1.93
CA GLU A 598 23.08 -10.23 -1.37
C GLU A 598 23.13 -10.21 0.16
N LEU A 599 22.14 -9.57 0.78
CA LEU A 599 21.98 -9.59 2.24
C LEU A 599 20.97 -10.67 2.69
N GLY A 600 20.29 -11.32 1.73
CA GLY A 600 19.26 -12.32 1.95
C GLY A 600 17.89 -11.70 2.30
N ASP A 601 17.00 -12.53 2.85
CA ASP A 601 15.75 -12.05 3.43
C ASP A 601 16.10 -11.30 4.71
N LEU A 602 16.21 -9.97 4.62
CA LEU A 602 16.47 -9.12 5.77
C LEU A 602 15.24 -9.10 6.68
N VAL A 603 15.09 -10.13 7.51
CA VAL A 603 14.18 -10.11 8.65
C VAL A 603 14.74 -9.13 9.66
N GLN A 604 14.25 -7.89 9.58
CA GLN A 604 14.47 -6.77 10.49
C GLN A 604 15.93 -6.46 10.83
N LEU A 605 16.47 -5.46 10.14
CA LEU A 605 17.55 -4.65 10.66
C LEU A 605 17.05 -3.96 11.92
N GLN A 606 17.46 -4.47 13.08
CA GLN A 606 17.28 -3.76 14.34
C GLN A 606 17.90 -2.35 14.16
N GLY A 607 17.11 -1.30 14.27
CA GLY A 607 17.58 0.07 14.03
C GLY A 607 17.05 1.02 15.09
N GLY A 608 17.94 1.38 16.03
CA GLY A 608 17.75 2.08 17.31
C GLY A 608 17.18 3.50 17.27
N SER A 609 15.98 3.71 16.72
CA SER A 609 15.21 4.90 17.07
C SER A 609 14.27 4.48 18.19
N ASP A 610 14.34 5.14 19.33
CA ASP A 610 13.38 5.00 20.43
C ASP A 610 11.98 5.44 19.95
N ARG A 611 11.37 4.62 19.07
CA ARG A 611 10.08 4.86 18.43
C ARG A 611 8.97 4.62 19.42
N GLY A 612 9.17 3.73 20.38
CA GLY A 612 8.41 3.67 21.62
C GLY A 612 8.40 5.04 22.30
N GLY A 613 9.57 5.65 22.50
CA GLY A 613 9.72 7.02 22.98
C GLY A 613 9.12 8.10 22.07
N LEU A 614 9.16 7.95 20.74
CA LEU A 614 8.54 8.90 19.79
C LEU A 614 7.00 8.81 19.85
N ILE A 615 6.44 7.61 19.86
CA ILE A 615 5.01 7.34 20.05
C ILE A 615 4.56 7.89 21.40
N ALA A 616 5.30 7.58 22.47
CA ALA A 616 5.05 8.10 23.81
C ALA A 616 5.12 9.64 23.85
N SER A 617 6.08 10.25 23.15
CA SER A 617 6.24 11.70 23.07
C SER A 617 5.11 12.37 22.29
N GLN A 618 4.68 11.79 21.17
CA GLN A 618 3.54 12.28 20.38
C GLN A 618 2.24 12.20 21.18
N LEU A 619 2.01 11.08 21.87
CA LEU A 619 0.86 10.91 22.76
C LEU A 619 0.91 11.90 23.94
N ALA A 620 2.08 12.05 24.57
CA ALA A 620 2.26 12.98 25.68
C ALA A 620 1.98 14.43 25.26
N LEU A 621 2.50 14.83 24.09
CA LEU A 621 2.23 16.14 23.51
C LEU A 621 0.74 16.34 23.25
N ALA A 622 0.09 15.36 22.61
CA ALA A 622 -1.32 15.46 22.27
C ALA A 622 -2.24 15.53 23.51
N ILE A 623 -1.93 14.76 24.56
CA ILE A 623 -2.64 14.84 25.85
C ILE A 623 -2.38 16.19 26.53
N SER A 624 -1.13 16.70 26.51
CA SER A 624 -0.77 17.98 27.12
C SER A 624 -1.44 19.18 26.45
N HIS A 625 -1.73 19.10 25.15
CA HIS A 625 -2.48 20.09 24.38
C HIS A 625 -4.01 19.99 24.56
N GLY A 626 -4.49 19.10 25.42
CA GLY A 626 -5.90 18.95 25.76
C GLY A 626 -6.73 18.21 24.71
N HIS A 627 -6.11 17.59 23.70
CA HIS A 627 -6.83 16.85 22.66
C HIS A 627 -7.56 15.61 23.21
N PHE A 628 -7.21 15.14 24.41
CA PHE A 628 -7.83 14.01 25.09
C PHE A 628 -8.75 14.42 26.26
N ASP A 629 -9.05 15.70 26.43
CA ASP A 629 -9.67 16.22 27.66
C ASP A 629 -11.09 15.73 27.91
N SER A 630 -11.87 15.56 26.84
CA SER A 630 -13.24 15.06 26.89
C SER A 630 -13.33 13.59 27.33
N VAL A 631 -12.27 12.81 27.09
CA VAL A 631 -12.22 11.35 27.30
C VAL A 631 -11.50 10.98 28.60
N LEU A 632 -10.53 11.79 29.04
CA LEU A 632 -9.74 11.60 30.27
C LEU A 632 -10.30 12.39 31.47
N SER A 633 -11.61 12.58 31.55
CA SER A 633 -12.26 13.37 32.62
C SER A 633 -12.42 12.63 33.95
N CYS A 634 -12.24 11.30 33.95
CA CYS A 634 -12.26 10.45 35.14
C CYS A 634 -10.97 10.60 35.98
N GLU A 635 -10.98 10.07 37.22
CA GLU A 635 -9.84 10.17 38.14
C GLU A 635 -8.57 9.50 37.58
N ASP A 636 -8.69 8.31 36.98
CA ASP A 636 -7.59 7.64 36.27
C ASP A 636 -7.12 8.46 35.05
N GLY A 637 -8.05 9.11 34.33
CA GLY A 637 -7.74 9.99 33.22
C GLY A 637 -6.95 11.24 33.64
N LYS A 638 -7.25 11.81 34.80
CA LYS A 638 -6.46 12.91 35.38
C LYS A 638 -5.04 12.47 35.70
N ARG A 639 -4.86 11.27 36.27
CA ARG A 639 -3.53 10.69 36.51
C ARG A 639 -2.74 10.46 35.22
N ILE A 640 -3.41 10.02 34.14
CA ILE A 640 -2.78 9.88 32.81
C ILE A 640 -2.39 11.25 32.24
N LYS A 641 -3.20 12.29 32.41
CA LYS A 641 -2.82 13.66 32.02
C LYS A 641 -1.61 14.17 32.80
N GLU A 642 -1.59 13.94 34.11
CA GLU A 642 -0.44 14.28 34.94
C GLU A 642 0.82 13.51 34.53
N LEU A 643 0.69 12.23 34.18
CA LEU A 643 1.77 11.41 33.63
C LEU A 643 2.26 11.96 32.29
N ALA A 644 1.37 12.24 31.34
CA ALA A 644 1.69 12.83 30.04
C ALA A 644 2.39 14.19 30.17
N HIS A 645 1.93 15.04 31.10
CA HIS A 645 2.55 16.33 31.38
C HIS A 645 3.96 16.18 31.97
N LYS A 646 4.15 15.23 32.89
CA LYS A 646 5.47 14.88 33.45
C LYS A 646 6.38 14.25 32.38
N LEU A 647 5.87 13.41 31.50
CA LEU A 647 6.60 12.80 30.38
C LEU A 647 7.14 13.85 29.41
N HIS A 648 6.37 14.91 29.14
CA HIS A 648 6.82 16.04 28.32
C HIS A 648 7.96 16.85 28.98
N GLN A 649 8.14 16.76 30.30
CA GLN A 649 9.04 17.64 31.09
C GLN A 649 10.25 16.94 31.76
N SER A 650 10.33 15.61 31.80
CA SER A 650 11.33 14.85 32.60
C SER A 650 12.44 14.21 31.74
N ASP A 651 13.50 13.60 32.29
CA ASP A 651 14.51 12.78 31.57
C ASP A 651 14.18 11.26 31.54
N GLY A 652 14.72 10.52 30.56
CA GLY A 652 14.32 9.15 30.15
C GLY A 652 14.11 8.08 31.24
N ALA A 653 15.01 7.94 32.22
CA ALA A 653 14.94 6.84 33.21
C ALA A 653 13.85 7.05 34.28
N SER A 654 13.56 8.30 34.66
CA SER A 654 12.47 8.63 35.60
C SER A 654 11.09 8.49 34.96
N ARG A 655 11.02 8.47 33.63
CA ARG A 655 9.79 8.33 32.83
C ARG A 655 9.25 6.90 32.85
N LEU A 656 10.10 5.90 32.57
CA LEU A 656 9.73 4.48 32.50
C LEU A 656 9.18 3.97 33.83
N SER A 657 9.84 4.26 34.95
CA SER A 657 9.36 3.81 36.27
C SER A 657 7.98 4.35 36.66
N LEU A 658 7.69 5.60 36.31
CA LEU A 658 6.40 6.24 36.61
C LEU A 658 5.28 5.72 35.70
N ALA A 659 5.57 5.52 34.42
CA ALA A 659 4.63 4.97 33.46
C ALA A 659 4.37 3.47 33.72
N GLN A 660 5.38 2.70 34.13
CA GLN A 660 5.25 1.30 34.53
C GLN A 660 4.39 1.15 35.78
N SER A 661 4.61 1.99 36.80
CA SER A 661 3.77 1.98 38.01
C SER A 661 2.29 2.27 37.71
N LEU A 662 2.01 3.16 36.76
CA LEU A 662 0.63 3.46 36.34
C LEU A 662 0.03 2.31 35.52
N LEU A 663 0.84 1.68 34.66
CA LEU A 663 0.43 0.49 33.91
C LEU A 663 0.10 -0.66 34.85
N ASP A 664 0.95 -0.95 35.83
CA ASP A 664 0.75 -2.03 36.80
C ASP A 664 -0.53 -1.82 37.62
N GLU A 665 -0.81 -0.58 38.07
CA GLU A 665 -2.07 -0.23 38.74
C GLU A 665 -3.28 -0.47 37.83
N CYS A 666 -3.17 -0.14 36.54
CA CYS A 666 -4.24 -0.36 35.56
C CYS A 666 -4.43 -1.86 35.25
N ILE A 667 -3.36 -2.65 35.18
CA ILE A 667 -3.41 -4.11 35.00
C ILE A 667 -4.11 -4.75 36.19
N GLU A 668 -3.79 -4.35 37.41
CA GLU A 668 -4.43 -4.87 38.63
C GLU A 668 -5.93 -4.56 38.64
N LYS A 669 -6.30 -3.30 38.34
CA LYS A 669 -7.71 -2.88 38.21
C LYS A 669 -8.44 -3.63 37.09
N ARG A 670 -7.76 -3.90 35.97
CA ARG A 670 -8.29 -4.67 34.84
C ARG A 670 -8.56 -6.11 35.25
N SER A 671 -7.61 -6.76 35.92
CA SER A 671 -7.74 -8.13 36.45
C SER A 671 -8.94 -8.23 37.39
N LEU A 672 -9.08 -7.28 38.33
CA LEU A 672 -10.22 -7.24 39.24
C LEU A 672 -11.56 -7.05 38.50
N ALA A 673 -11.59 -6.20 37.47
CA ALA A 673 -12.77 -6.00 36.64
C ALA A 673 -13.11 -7.24 35.79
N GLU A 674 -12.10 -7.94 35.29
CA GLU A 674 -12.26 -9.18 34.53
C GLU A 674 -12.83 -10.31 35.39
N VAL A 675 -12.33 -10.49 36.62
CA VAL A 675 -12.86 -11.48 37.56
C VAL A 675 -14.32 -11.18 37.90
N LYS A 676 -14.70 -9.90 38.05
CA LYS A 676 -16.10 -9.48 38.24
C LYS A 676 -16.98 -9.82 37.03
N VAL A 677 -16.42 -9.83 35.82
CA VAL A 677 -17.13 -10.23 34.60
C VAL A 677 -17.24 -11.76 34.51
N ARG A 678 -16.18 -12.51 34.82
CA ARG A 678 -16.10 -13.99 34.65
C ARG A 678 -16.83 -14.78 35.73
N LEU A 679 -16.77 -14.36 37.00
CA LEU A 679 -17.37 -15.07 38.15
C LEU A 679 -18.79 -15.61 37.87
N PRO A 680 -19.71 -14.84 37.28
CA PRO A 680 -21.10 -15.29 37.14
C PRO A 680 -21.30 -16.25 35.96
N HIS A 681 -20.42 -16.16 34.96
CA HIS A 681 -20.30 -17.16 33.91
C HIS A 681 -19.75 -18.48 34.47
N ALA A 682 -18.76 -18.42 35.37
CA ALA A 682 -18.26 -19.58 36.12
C ALA A 682 -19.35 -20.20 37.00
N GLN A 683 -20.12 -19.42 37.75
CA GLN A 683 -21.23 -19.93 38.56
C GLN A 683 -22.35 -20.59 37.75
N LYS A 684 -22.65 -20.05 36.57
CA LYS A 684 -23.62 -20.66 35.65
C LYS A 684 -23.08 -21.96 35.05
N ALA A 685 -21.80 -22.00 34.71
CA ALA A 685 -21.10 -23.19 34.22
C ALA A 685 -21.05 -24.28 35.29
N GLN A 686 -20.72 -23.94 36.55
CA GLN A 686 -20.69 -24.88 37.67
C GLN A 686 -22.04 -25.55 37.87
N ARG A 687 -23.13 -24.77 37.90
CA ARG A 687 -24.50 -25.30 38.02
C ARG A 687 -24.89 -26.20 36.85
N ALA A 688 -24.43 -25.86 35.64
CA ALA A 688 -24.66 -26.68 34.46
C ALA A 688 -23.87 -27.99 34.51
N LEU A 689 -22.61 -27.95 34.93
CA LEU A 689 -21.74 -29.12 35.09
C LEU A 689 -22.30 -30.09 36.13
N THR A 690 -22.72 -29.61 37.31
CA THR A 690 -23.36 -30.45 38.34
C THR A 690 -24.59 -31.17 37.80
N MET A 691 -25.38 -30.51 36.94
CA MET A 691 -26.57 -31.12 36.35
C MET A 691 -26.25 -32.11 35.23
N LEU A 692 -25.11 -31.96 34.54
CA LEU A 692 -24.61 -32.89 33.53
C LEU A 692 -24.02 -34.17 34.17
N GLN A 693 -23.40 -34.04 35.34
CA GLN A 693 -22.83 -35.17 36.10
C GLN A 693 -23.90 -36.06 36.78
N GLN A 694 -25.11 -35.55 37.03
CA GLN A 694 -26.16 -36.26 37.78
C GLN A 694 -26.86 -37.40 37.02
N LYS A 695 -26.70 -37.51 35.70
CA LYS A 695 -27.43 -38.49 34.87
C LYS A 695 -26.52 -39.10 33.82
N ASP A 696 -26.50 -40.42 33.74
CA ASP A 696 -25.74 -41.15 32.72
C ASP A 696 -26.40 -41.09 31.33
N THR A 697 -27.71 -40.88 31.28
CA THR A 697 -28.46 -40.66 30.04
C THR A 697 -29.12 -39.29 30.06
N LEU A 698 -28.77 -38.46 29.09
CA LEU A 698 -29.17 -37.06 29.00
C LEU A 698 -30.21 -36.89 27.89
N ALA A 699 -31.40 -36.40 28.24
CA ALA A 699 -32.46 -36.13 27.27
C ALA A 699 -32.04 -34.97 26.36
N ILE A 700 -32.11 -35.18 25.04
CA ILE A 700 -31.72 -34.16 24.05
C ILE A 700 -32.83 -33.11 23.97
N ASN A 701 -32.67 -32.02 24.72
CA ASN A 701 -33.63 -30.93 24.76
C ASN A 701 -32.91 -29.58 24.93
N THR A 702 -33.67 -28.49 24.92
CA THR A 702 -33.16 -27.12 25.11
C THR A 702 -32.43 -26.94 26.43
N LYS A 703 -32.76 -27.72 27.46
CA LYS A 703 -32.09 -27.69 28.76
C LYS A 703 -30.68 -28.25 28.68
N LEU A 704 -30.50 -29.41 28.01
CA LEU A 704 -29.17 -29.98 27.75
C LEU A 704 -28.32 -29.05 26.89
N LYS A 705 -28.89 -28.49 25.81
CA LYS A 705 -28.20 -27.51 24.96
C LYS A 705 -27.77 -26.26 25.75
N GLY A 706 -28.63 -25.76 26.64
CA GLY A 706 -28.32 -24.63 27.53
C GLY A 706 -27.25 -24.95 28.59
N GLN A 707 -27.21 -26.18 29.09
CA GLN A 707 -26.16 -26.64 30.00
C GLN A 707 -24.81 -26.74 29.29
N ILE A 708 -24.79 -27.29 28.07
CA ILE A 708 -23.58 -27.41 27.25
C ILE A 708 -23.07 -26.02 26.82
N ALA A 709 -23.97 -25.11 26.44
CA ALA A 709 -23.60 -23.72 26.15
C ALA A 709 -23.01 -22.97 27.36
N ALA A 710 -23.42 -23.33 28.59
CA ALA A 710 -22.88 -22.71 29.79
C ALA A 710 -21.44 -23.18 30.11
N VAL A 711 -21.08 -24.42 29.78
CA VAL A 711 -19.73 -24.96 29.96
C VAL A 711 -18.83 -24.79 28.73
N ALA A 712 -19.39 -24.38 27.58
CA ALA A 712 -18.69 -24.26 26.29
C ALA A 712 -17.47 -23.34 26.32
N GLN A 713 -17.47 -22.29 27.13
CA GLN A 713 -16.34 -21.36 27.28
C GLN A 713 -15.12 -21.99 28.00
N TYR A 714 -15.29 -23.16 28.61
CA TYR A 714 -14.24 -23.93 29.29
C TYR A 714 -13.86 -25.20 28.52
N LEU A 715 -14.40 -25.37 27.31
CA LEU A 715 -14.10 -26.49 26.43
C LEU A 715 -13.16 -26.06 25.30
N ASP A 716 -12.26 -26.95 24.89
CA ASP A 716 -11.49 -26.75 23.68
C ASP A 716 -12.40 -26.64 22.44
N PRO A 717 -12.06 -25.80 21.45
CA PRO A 717 -12.90 -25.58 20.26
C PRO A 717 -13.22 -26.87 19.50
N GLU A 718 -12.27 -27.80 19.36
CA GLU A 718 -12.49 -29.09 18.73
C GLU A 718 -13.46 -29.98 19.52
N HIS A 719 -13.33 -30.00 20.84
CA HIS A 719 -14.22 -30.79 21.71
C HIS A 719 -15.64 -30.21 21.74
N HIS A 720 -15.76 -28.88 21.83
CA HIS A 720 -17.03 -28.19 21.72
C HIS A 720 -17.69 -28.45 20.35
N GLY A 721 -16.90 -28.42 19.27
CA GLY A 721 -17.35 -28.80 17.91
C GLY A 721 -17.80 -30.25 17.82
N THR A 722 -17.09 -31.18 18.46
CA THR A 722 -17.41 -32.61 18.49
C THR A 722 -18.72 -32.88 19.25
N ILE A 723 -18.89 -32.29 20.44
CA ILE A 723 -20.11 -32.38 21.25
C ILE A 723 -21.30 -31.80 20.49
N ARG A 724 -21.12 -30.63 19.85
CA ARG A 724 -22.16 -30.00 19.03
C ARG A 724 -22.52 -30.88 17.83
N GLY A 725 -21.53 -31.49 17.17
CA GLY A 725 -21.73 -32.42 16.05
C GLY A 725 -22.40 -33.74 16.46
N LEU A 726 -22.11 -34.26 17.66
CA LEU A 726 -22.76 -35.45 18.21
C LEU A 726 -24.22 -35.18 18.59
N LEU A 727 -24.50 -34.05 19.24
CA LEU A 727 -25.87 -33.64 19.55
C LEU A 727 -26.68 -33.31 18.31
N LYS A 728 -26.05 -32.75 17.26
CA LYS A 728 -26.68 -32.51 15.96
C LYS A 728 -27.03 -33.84 15.29
N ARG A 729 -26.08 -34.77 15.18
CA ARG A 729 -26.33 -36.11 14.62
C ARG A 729 -27.38 -36.90 15.40
N ALA A 730 -27.35 -36.83 16.73
CA ALA A 730 -28.35 -37.50 17.56
C ALA A 730 -29.74 -36.87 17.39
N SER A 731 -29.81 -35.53 17.26
CA SER A 731 -31.05 -34.81 16.97
C SER A 731 -31.58 -35.12 15.55
N ASP A 732 -30.70 -35.28 14.56
CA ASP A 732 -31.04 -35.60 13.17
C ASP A 732 -31.43 -37.07 13.00
N SER A 733 -30.97 -37.94 13.89
CA SER A 733 -31.31 -39.37 13.93
C SER A 733 -32.52 -39.70 14.82
N GLU A 734 -33.28 -38.67 15.25
CA GLU A 734 -34.44 -38.78 16.14
C GLU A 734 -34.17 -39.46 17.51
N LEU A 735 -32.92 -39.48 17.96
CA LEU A 735 -32.61 -39.98 19.31
C LEU A 735 -33.16 -39.00 20.35
N SER A 736 -33.93 -39.52 21.31
CA SER A 736 -34.51 -38.73 22.41
C SER A 736 -33.53 -38.50 23.57
N SER A 737 -32.44 -39.26 23.62
CA SER A 737 -31.40 -39.16 24.65
C SER A 737 -30.04 -39.58 24.12
N VAL A 738 -28.98 -39.06 24.75
CA VAL A 738 -27.58 -39.45 24.50
C VAL A 738 -26.92 -39.87 25.81
N GLU A 739 -26.00 -40.82 25.76
CA GLU A 739 -25.18 -41.17 26.92
C GLU A 739 -24.21 -40.02 27.25
N ARG A 740 -24.05 -39.72 28.54
CA ARG A 740 -23.12 -38.71 29.05
C ARG A 740 -21.69 -39.01 28.61
N SER A 741 -21.30 -40.29 28.67
CA SER A 741 -20.00 -40.82 28.23
C SER A 741 -19.70 -40.55 26.75
N ALA A 742 -20.74 -40.40 25.91
CA ALA A 742 -20.58 -40.04 24.51
C ALA A 742 -20.33 -38.54 24.30
N LEU A 743 -20.68 -37.68 25.27
CA LEU A 743 -20.45 -36.24 25.21
C LEU A 743 -19.19 -35.82 25.98
N PHE A 744 -18.96 -36.42 27.14
CA PHE A 744 -17.84 -36.10 28.01
C PHE A 744 -17.23 -37.38 28.57
N THR A 745 -15.92 -37.49 28.46
CA THR A 745 -15.15 -38.45 29.25
C THR A 745 -15.08 -38.00 30.71
N GLU A 746 -14.82 -38.94 31.63
CA GLU A 746 -14.70 -38.61 33.06
C GLU A 746 -13.56 -37.63 33.32
N THR A 747 -12.46 -37.76 32.60
CA THR A 747 -11.32 -36.82 32.59
C THR A 747 -11.74 -35.40 32.20
N GLN A 748 -12.54 -35.25 31.14
CA GLN A 748 -12.99 -33.92 30.69
C GLN A 748 -13.93 -33.24 31.67
N LEU A 749 -14.74 -34.00 32.40
CA LEU A 749 -15.60 -33.42 33.44
C LEU A 749 -14.78 -32.93 34.63
N VAL A 750 -13.72 -33.65 35.00
CA VAL A 750 -12.77 -33.23 36.03
C VAL A 750 -12.00 -31.98 35.58
N ASP A 751 -11.55 -31.92 34.33
CA ASP A 751 -10.84 -30.76 33.78
C ASP A 751 -11.74 -29.51 33.71
N LEU A 752 -13.00 -29.69 33.30
CA LEU A 752 -14.03 -28.64 33.31
C LEU A 752 -14.29 -28.13 34.73
N GLU A 753 -14.44 -29.05 35.69
CA GLU A 753 -14.68 -28.70 37.09
C GLU A 753 -13.52 -27.87 37.63
N LYS A 754 -12.29 -28.30 37.37
CA LYS A 754 -11.07 -27.59 37.77
C LYS A 754 -10.97 -26.21 37.12
N ALA A 755 -11.26 -26.08 35.82
CA ALA A 755 -11.19 -24.80 35.11
C ALA A 755 -12.24 -23.79 35.63
N ILE A 756 -13.45 -24.26 35.94
CA ILE A 756 -14.50 -23.43 36.51
C ILE A 756 -14.16 -23.04 37.96
N GLU A 757 -13.62 -23.97 38.74
CA GLU A 757 -13.22 -23.76 40.13
C GLU A 757 -12.09 -22.72 40.24
N VAL A 758 -11.14 -22.69 39.30
CA VAL A 758 -10.09 -21.64 39.22
C VAL A 758 -10.69 -20.24 39.12
N ASP A 759 -11.70 -20.02 38.27
CA ASP A 759 -12.31 -18.70 38.10
C ASP A 759 -13.18 -18.31 39.31
N ILE A 760 -13.77 -19.28 40.01
CA ILE A 760 -14.48 -19.05 41.28
C ILE A 760 -13.49 -18.74 42.42
N GLN A 761 -12.40 -19.48 42.52
CA GLN A 761 -11.36 -19.30 43.53
C GLN A 761 -10.66 -17.94 43.39
N LYS A 762 -10.37 -17.49 42.16
CA LYS A 762 -9.87 -16.14 41.91
C LYS A 762 -10.82 -15.06 42.42
N ALA A 763 -12.13 -15.26 42.31
CA ALA A 763 -13.10 -14.32 42.85
C ALA A 763 -13.12 -14.30 44.38
N GLU A 764 -12.91 -15.46 45.03
CA GLU A 764 -12.77 -15.58 46.48
C GLU A 764 -11.48 -14.93 46.99
N GLU A 765 -10.36 -15.12 46.29
CA GLU A 765 -9.08 -14.46 46.56
C GLU A 765 -9.20 -12.93 46.51
N HIS A 766 -9.96 -12.42 45.55
CA HIS A 766 -10.30 -11.00 45.43
C HIS A 766 -11.46 -10.54 46.33
N GLN A 767 -11.98 -11.40 47.21
CA GLN A 767 -13.08 -11.13 48.14
C GLN A 767 -14.35 -10.57 47.46
N ILE A 768 -14.61 -10.98 46.21
CA ILE A 768 -15.77 -10.52 45.45
C ILE A 768 -17.00 -11.29 45.92
N ASN A 769 -17.94 -10.60 46.57
CA ASN A 769 -19.18 -11.22 47.02
C ASN A 769 -20.06 -11.61 45.81
N PRO A 770 -20.40 -12.90 45.63
CA PRO A 770 -21.24 -13.36 44.53
C PRO A 770 -22.62 -12.70 44.46
N GLU A 771 -23.22 -12.36 45.60
CA GLU A 771 -24.54 -11.72 45.66
C GLU A 771 -24.48 -10.26 45.21
N GLN A 772 -23.33 -9.59 45.37
CA GLN A 772 -23.12 -8.24 44.86
C GLN A 772 -23.05 -8.20 43.33
N VAL A 773 -22.60 -9.29 42.70
CA VAL A 773 -22.45 -9.41 41.23
C VAL A 773 -23.72 -10.01 40.59
N ALA A 774 -24.37 -10.98 41.23
CA ALA A 774 -25.55 -11.68 40.74
C ALA A 774 -26.80 -10.79 40.56
N GLY A 775 -26.88 -9.64 41.25
CA GLY A 775 -28.00 -8.68 41.16
C GLY A 775 -27.67 -7.38 40.40
N LYS A 776 -26.40 -7.13 40.06
CA LYS A 776 -25.91 -5.90 39.44
C LYS A 776 -25.07 -6.15 38.18
N PHE A 777 -25.45 -7.13 37.35
CA PHE A 777 -25.00 -7.18 35.95
C PHE A 777 -25.52 -5.98 35.19
N THR A 778 -24.83 -4.89 35.40
CA THR A 778 -25.11 -3.61 34.81
C THR A 778 -24.04 -3.45 33.76
N LYS A 779 -24.46 -3.02 32.57
CA LYS A 779 -23.63 -2.35 31.57
C LYS A 779 -22.45 -1.57 32.18
N ALA A 780 -22.61 -0.99 33.38
CA ALA A 780 -21.56 -0.34 34.15
C ALA A 780 -20.29 -1.19 34.38
N VAL A 781 -20.39 -2.49 34.73
CA VAL A 781 -19.21 -3.34 34.96
C VAL A 781 -18.45 -3.60 33.66
N TYR A 782 -19.17 -3.82 32.55
CA TYR A 782 -18.57 -3.97 31.22
C TYR A 782 -17.97 -2.66 30.70
N VAL A 783 -18.66 -1.52 30.89
CA VAL A 783 -18.15 -0.19 30.52
C VAL A 783 -16.91 0.17 31.34
N GLU A 784 -16.89 -0.21 32.62
CA GLU A 784 -15.73 -0.02 33.49
C GLU A 784 -14.56 -0.92 33.09
N TYR A 785 -14.83 -2.18 32.73
CA TYR A 785 -13.83 -3.09 32.15
C TYR A 785 -13.28 -2.56 30.82
N GLU A 786 -14.12 -2.12 29.88
CA GLU A 786 -13.69 -1.56 28.59
C GLU A 786 -12.89 -0.27 28.76
N ARG A 787 -13.35 0.63 29.65
CA ARG A 787 -12.62 1.85 30.00
C ARG A 787 -11.25 1.53 30.58
N ILE A 788 -11.18 0.68 31.60
CA ILE A 788 -9.91 0.32 32.25
C ILE A 788 -9.00 -0.38 31.24
N THR A 789 -9.54 -1.24 30.37
CA THR A 789 -8.79 -1.89 29.28
C THR A 789 -8.18 -0.85 28.34
N ALA A 790 -8.94 0.13 27.87
CA ALA A 790 -8.43 1.16 26.99
C ALA A 790 -7.40 2.10 27.64
N LEU A 791 -7.60 2.44 28.92
CA LEU A 791 -6.60 3.20 29.68
C LEU A 791 -5.34 2.37 29.91
N THR A 792 -5.46 1.06 30.13
CA THR A 792 -4.34 0.11 30.22
C THR A 792 -3.56 0.08 28.90
N GLU A 793 -4.24 -0.05 27.76
CA GLU A 793 -3.58 -0.02 26.44
C GLU A 793 -2.95 1.35 26.13
N LEU A 794 -3.59 2.47 26.53
CA LEU A 794 -2.99 3.80 26.41
C LEU A 794 -1.72 3.93 27.26
N CYS A 795 -1.74 3.41 28.50
CA CYS A 795 -0.56 3.35 29.36
C CYS A 795 0.53 2.47 28.76
N ARG A 796 0.16 1.35 28.13
CA ARG A 796 1.07 0.47 27.41
C ARG A 796 1.85 1.22 26.33
N PHE A 797 1.23 2.16 25.61
CA PHE A 797 1.93 3.00 24.64
C PHE A 797 2.95 3.97 25.26
N PHE A 798 2.85 4.30 26.56
CA PHE A 798 3.81 5.14 27.27
C PHE A 798 5.02 4.38 27.84
N VAL A 799 4.90 3.05 28.00
CA VAL A 799 6.00 2.14 28.38
C VAL A 799 6.45 1.24 27.24
N LEU A 800 6.01 1.52 26.00
CA LEU A 800 6.51 0.81 24.83
C LEU A 800 8.02 0.99 24.74
N GLU A 801 8.75 -0.10 24.98
CA GLU A 801 10.16 -0.16 24.67
C GLU A 801 10.33 -0.60 23.22
N GLU A 802 11.47 -0.25 22.64
CA GLU A 802 11.82 -0.64 21.28
C GLU A 802 11.87 -2.18 21.13
N GLU A 803 12.21 -2.89 22.21
CA GLU A 803 12.22 -4.35 22.27
C GLU A 803 10.81 -4.95 22.19
N ASP A 804 9.76 -4.31 22.71
CA ASP A 804 8.38 -4.80 22.65
C ASP A 804 7.79 -4.65 21.24
N ILE A 805 8.12 -3.55 20.55
CA ILE A 805 7.75 -3.33 19.15
C ILE A 805 8.45 -4.40 18.27
N ARG A 806 9.71 -4.75 18.58
CA ARG A 806 10.51 -5.73 17.84
C ARG A 806 10.18 -7.19 18.17
N ALA A 807 10.00 -7.56 19.43
CA ALA A 807 9.52 -8.88 19.86
C ALA A 807 8.12 -9.15 19.28
N GLY A 808 7.36 -8.07 19.05
CA GLY A 808 6.12 -8.08 18.33
C GLY A 808 6.19 -8.52 16.86
N VAL A 809 7.39 -8.47 16.26
CA VAL A 809 7.63 -8.82 14.86
C VAL A 809 8.43 -10.12 14.73
N GLN A 810 9.24 -10.49 15.73
CA GLN A 810 10.03 -11.73 15.69
C GLN A 810 9.31 -12.99 16.16
N VAL A 811 8.22 -12.91 16.96
CA VAL A 811 7.66 -14.09 17.64
C VAL A 811 6.34 -14.61 17.06
N ARG A 812 5.53 -13.80 16.36
CA ARG A 812 4.33 -14.19 15.56
C ARG A 812 3.70 -12.92 14.93
N GLU A 813 3.00 -13.03 13.80
CA GLU A 813 2.09 -11.98 13.28
C GLU A 813 1.11 -11.45 14.34
N GLU A 814 0.80 -12.29 15.33
CA GLU A 814 -0.12 -12.03 16.45
C GLU A 814 0.22 -10.74 17.22
N SER A 815 1.49 -10.33 17.33
CA SER A 815 1.85 -9.20 18.20
C SER A 815 1.86 -7.82 17.55
N VAL A 816 1.99 -7.71 16.23
CA VAL A 816 1.64 -6.47 15.51
C VAL A 816 0.12 -6.35 15.39
N VAL A 817 -0.58 -7.48 15.20
CA VAL A 817 -2.03 -7.55 15.35
C VAL A 817 -2.44 -7.14 16.77
N ASP A 818 -1.64 -7.45 17.80
CA ASP A 818 -1.87 -6.99 19.16
C ASP A 818 -1.59 -5.50 19.33
N LEU A 819 -0.55 -4.90 18.75
CA LEU A 819 -0.30 -3.45 18.87
C LEU A 819 -1.30 -2.61 18.06
N LEU A 820 -1.60 -3.03 16.83
CA LEU A 820 -2.69 -2.46 16.04
C LEU A 820 -4.06 -2.77 16.68
N GLY A 821 -4.17 -3.87 17.41
CA GLY A 821 -5.30 -4.26 18.23
C GLY A 821 -5.46 -3.37 19.46
N SER A 822 -4.36 -3.05 20.17
CA SER A 822 -4.28 -2.08 21.26
C SER A 822 -4.60 -0.69 20.76
N LEU A 823 -4.08 -0.30 19.59
CA LEU A 823 -4.40 0.97 18.94
C LEU A 823 -5.86 0.99 18.50
N ALA A 824 -6.39 -0.15 18.03
CA ALA A 824 -7.80 -0.29 17.73
C ALA A 824 -8.60 -0.14 19.01
N ILE A 825 -8.25 -0.77 20.14
CA ILE A 825 -8.90 -0.62 21.45
C ILE A 825 -8.87 0.84 21.92
N VAL A 826 -7.76 1.56 21.74
CA VAL A 826 -7.64 2.99 22.09
C VAL A 826 -8.40 3.88 21.12
N ARG A 827 -8.39 3.64 19.81
CA ARG A 827 -9.20 4.37 18.82
C ARG A 827 -10.67 4.15 19.05
N ARG A 828 -11.01 2.89 19.30
CA ARG A 828 -12.25 2.37 19.84
C ARG A 828 -12.39 2.70 21.33
N TYR A 829 -11.53 3.50 21.94
CA TYR A 829 -11.80 4.27 23.16
C TYR A 829 -11.74 5.84 22.97
N MET A 830 -11.45 6.34 21.77
CA MET A 830 -11.40 7.78 21.45
C MET A 830 -12.30 8.23 20.25
N GLU A 831 -13.02 7.34 19.57
CA GLU A 831 -14.01 7.52 18.48
C GLU A 831 -15.11 8.59 18.70
N GLY A 832 -14.78 9.86 18.51
CA GLY A 832 -15.68 10.99 18.82
C GLY A 832 -14.94 12.23 19.31
N ALA A 833 -13.62 12.10 19.54
CA ALA A 833 -12.67 13.19 19.69
C ALA A 833 -11.88 13.36 18.36
N PRO A 834 -12.38 14.16 17.40
CA PRO A 834 -11.72 14.33 16.09
C PRO A 834 -10.31 14.92 16.22
N GLU A 835 -9.99 15.60 17.33
CA GLU A 835 -8.66 16.13 17.61
C GLU A 835 -7.62 15.03 17.89
N VAL A 836 -8.05 13.81 18.26
CA VAL A 836 -7.17 12.67 18.60
C VAL A 836 -6.78 11.86 17.36
N GLU A 837 -7.62 11.85 16.33
CA GLU A 837 -7.48 10.98 15.15
C GLU A 837 -6.19 11.21 14.34
N PRO A 838 -5.70 12.45 14.11
CA PRO A 838 -4.43 12.67 13.41
C PRO A 838 -3.24 12.01 14.13
N TYR A 839 -3.24 12.01 15.46
CA TYR A 839 -2.19 11.41 16.27
C TYR A 839 -2.27 9.87 16.24
N LEU A 840 -3.47 9.30 16.36
CA LEU A 840 -3.65 7.86 16.24
C LEU A 840 -3.34 7.35 14.82
N ARG A 841 -3.57 8.15 13.78
CA ARG A 841 -3.13 7.83 12.41
C ARG A 841 -1.63 7.89 12.27
N ALA A 842 -0.97 8.93 12.79
CA ALA A 842 0.49 9.02 12.77
C ALA A 842 1.14 7.82 13.47
N ILE A 843 0.62 7.40 14.63
CA ILE A 843 1.08 6.20 15.35
C ILE A 843 0.79 4.94 14.52
N GLN A 844 -0.39 4.83 13.90
CA GLN A 844 -0.72 3.71 13.03
C GLN A 844 0.22 3.61 11.83
N ASP A 845 0.48 4.72 11.16
CA ASP A 845 1.37 4.80 10.00
C ASP A 845 2.80 4.46 10.44
N GLN A 846 3.22 4.90 11.62
CA GLN A 846 4.53 4.58 12.18
C GLN A 846 4.68 3.09 12.53
N ILE A 847 3.63 2.44 13.06
CA ILE A 847 3.58 0.98 13.29
C ILE A 847 3.56 0.22 11.94
N LYS A 848 2.83 0.72 10.93
CA LYS A 848 2.72 0.09 9.60
C LYS A 848 3.97 0.21 8.75
N VAL A 849 4.66 1.35 8.80
CA VAL A 849 5.90 1.60 8.05
C VAL A 849 7.00 0.61 8.49
N GLU A 850 7.00 0.13 9.74
CA GLU A 850 7.88 -0.96 10.18
C GLU A 850 7.47 -2.33 9.65
N PHE A 851 6.17 -2.58 9.57
CA PHE A 851 5.63 -3.84 9.07
C PHE A 851 5.88 -4.01 7.57
N GLU A 852 5.61 -2.98 6.77
CA GLU A 852 5.75 -3.00 5.30
C GLU A 852 7.19 -2.70 4.81
N GLY A 853 8.04 -2.18 5.70
CA GLY A 853 9.39 -1.72 5.37
C GLY A 853 10.34 -2.83 4.94
N PHE A 854 10.25 -4.02 5.55
CA PHE A 854 11.23 -5.11 5.35
C PHE A 854 10.64 -6.53 5.29
N GLN A 855 9.39 -6.77 5.68
CA GLN A 855 8.81 -8.12 5.60
C GLN A 855 8.69 -8.60 4.15
N GLY A 856 9.15 -9.84 3.90
CA GLY A 856 9.06 -10.50 2.61
C GLY A 856 9.96 -9.91 1.52
N LYS A 857 10.91 -9.03 1.85
CA LYS A 857 11.87 -8.45 0.91
C LYS A 857 13.21 -9.17 0.98
N ARG A 858 13.71 -9.56 -0.18
CA ARG A 858 15.05 -10.10 -0.35
C ARG A 858 15.95 -8.95 -0.79
N MET A 859 16.91 -8.57 0.04
CA MET A 859 17.63 -7.30 -0.12
C MET A 859 19.05 -7.54 -0.63
N ALA A 860 19.56 -6.57 -1.40
CA ALA A 860 20.96 -6.53 -1.80
C ALA A 860 21.53 -5.12 -1.77
N ILE A 861 22.82 -4.99 -1.52
CA ILE A 861 23.55 -3.73 -1.65
C ILE A 861 24.38 -3.75 -2.93
N ILE A 862 24.38 -2.62 -3.62
CA ILE A 862 25.32 -2.32 -4.70
C ILE A 862 26.14 -1.09 -4.32
N VAL A 863 27.46 -1.15 -4.50
CA VAL A 863 28.34 0.02 -4.47
C VAL A 863 29.08 0.09 -5.78
N SER A 864 28.72 1.08 -6.58
CA SER A 864 29.19 1.18 -7.96
C SER A 864 29.65 2.60 -8.27
N ASP A 865 30.62 2.66 -9.17
CA ASP A 865 31.12 3.86 -9.79
C ASP A 865 30.67 3.99 -11.25
N ASP A 866 29.70 3.14 -11.66
CA ASP A 866 29.08 3.12 -12.96
C ASP A 866 28.44 4.48 -13.29
N PRO A 867 28.76 5.07 -14.46
CA PRO A 867 28.29 6.40 -14.80
C PRO A 867 26.78 6.47 -15.07
N GLU A 868 26.09 5.38 -15.44
CA GLU A 868 24.61 5.36 -15.54
C GLU A 868 23.99 5.49 -14.14
N ILE A 869 24.47 4.68 -13.20
CA ILE A 869 24.00 4.68 -11.80
C ILE A 869 24.27 6.05 -11.15
N LEU A 870 25.48 6.59 -11.31
CA LEU A 870 25.85 7.87 -10.70
C LEU A 870 25.13 9.07 -11.32
N THR A 871 24.86 9.06 -12.64
CA THR A 871 24.07 10.13 -13.27
C THR A 871 22.60 10.11 -12.81
N GLN A 872 22.13 8.99 -12.30
CA GLN A 872 20.77 8.81 -11.79
C GLN A 872 20.64 8.85 -10.27
N VAL A 873 21.74 9.08 -9.54
CA VAL A 873 21.76 9.10 -8.06
C VAL A 873 20.74 10.05 -7.44
N GLY A 874 20.38 11.14 -8.14
CA GLY A 874 19.37 12.10 -7.70
C GLY A 874 17.90 11.70 -7.90
N LYS A 875 17.62 10.67 -8.72
CA LYS A 875 16.25 10.26 -9.08
C LYS A 875 15.59 9.33 -8.06
N TYR A 876 16.34 8.77 -7.10
CA TYR A 876 15.85 7.73 -6.18
C TYR A 876 16.15 8.03 -4.70
N PRO A 877 15.23 7.69 -3.76
CA PRO A 877 13.78 7.57 -3.91
C PRO A 877 13.09 8.93 -3.67
N LEU A 878 12.37 9.40 -4.69
CA LEU A 878 11.48 10.57 -4.64
C LEU A 878 10.46 10.44 -3.49
N GLY A 879 10.36 11.48 -2.63
CA GLY A 879 9.29 11.59 -1.63
C GLY A 879 9.68 12.26 -0.31
N ASN A 880 10.96 12.20 0.10
CA ASN A 880 11.39 12.73 1.39
C ASN A 880 12.29 13.96 1.22
N SER A 881 11.71 15.10 0.81
CA SER A 881 12.27 16.46 0.94
C SER A 881 13.81 16.55 0.86
N SER A 882 14.42 15.80 -0.05
CA SER A 882 15.87 15.72 -0.11
C SER A 882 16.32 17.05 -0.68
N CYS A 883 17.17 17.75 0.06
CA CYS A 883 17.88 18.93 -0.44
C CYS A 883 18.74 18.62 -1.68
N GLN A 884 18.87 17.35 -2.06
CA GLN A 884 19.62 16.83 -3.20
C GLN A 884 18.74 16.32 -4.36
N ASN A 885 17.51 16.84 -4.53
CA ASN A 885 16.72 16.53 -5.74
C ASN A 885 17.37 17.15 -6.99
N TYR A 886 18.31 16.43 -7.60
CA TYR A 886 19.08 16.83 -8.79
C TYR A 886 18.30 16.75 -10.10
N GLU A 887 17.04 16.32 -10.07
CA GLU A 887 16.17 16.34 -11.24
C GLU A 887 15.23 17.56 -11.21
N GLY A 888 14.75 17.93 -10.01
CA GLY A 888 13.71 18.94 -9.80
C GLY A 888 14.16 20.34 -9.37
N HIS A 889 15.42 20.57 -8.99
CA HIS A 889 15.83 21.87 -8.44
C HIS A 889 17.10 22.44 -9.10
N GLU A 890 16.94 23.45 -9.97
CA GLU A 890 17.99 24.05 -10.82
C GLU A 890 19.28 24.43 -10.06
N LYS A 891 19.16 24.85 -8.80
CA LYS A 891 20.30 25.21 -7.93
C LYS A 891 21.20 24.02 -7.58
N PHE A 892 20.64 22.82 -7.41
CA PHE A 892 21.37 21.64 -6.92
C PHE A 892 21.90 20.75 -8.04
N ASN A 893 21.21 20.72 -9.20
CA ASN A 893 21.61 19.94 -10.38
C ASN A 893 23.06 20.20 -10.81
N ILE A 894 23.54 21.43 -10.59
CA ILE A 894 24.89 21.88 -10.92
C ILE A 894 26.00 21.01 -10.28
N SER A 895 25.71 20.30 -9.20
CA SER A 895 26.68 19.45 -8.48
C SER A 895 26.73 18.01 -9.00
N LEU A 896 25.81 17.59 -9.88
CA LEU A 896 25.79 16.22 -10.42
C LEU A 896 27.13 15.80 -11.06
N PRO A 897 27.82 16.64 -11.86
CA PRO A 897 29.12 16.27 -12.42
C PRO A 897 30.20 16.03 -11.37
N SER A 898 30.09 16.60 -10.18
CA SER A 898 30.98 16.28 -9.06
C SER A 898 30.80 14.84 -8.62
N ILE A 899 29.56 14.39 -8.42
CA ILE A 899 29.27 13.03 -7.95
C ILE A 899 29.69 11.97 -8.99
N VAL A 900 29.51 12.31 -10.27
CA VAL A 900 29.91 11.44 -11.37
C VAL A 900 31.43 11.46 -11.57
N GLY A 901 32.04 12.63 -11.62
CA GLY A 901 33.43 12.81 -12.03
C GLY A 901 34.49 12.71 -10.92
N ASP A 902 34.12 12.94 -9.66
CA ASP A 902 35.09 12.96 -8.55
C ASP A 902 35.50 11.54 -8.14
N ALA A 903 36.80 11.33 -8.05
CA ALA A 903 37.40 10.03 -7.74
C ALA A 903 37.22 9.63 -6.26
N HIS A 904 37.05 10.61 -5.37
CA HIS A 904 36.83 10.39 -3.94
C HIS A 904 35.38 10.06 -3.57
N GLN A 905 34.45 9.98 -4.54
CA GLN A 905 33.03 9.74 -4.27
C GLN A 905 32.53 8.44 -4.90
N ARG A 906 31.64 7.75 -4.18
CA ARG A 906 30.91 6.58 -4.68
C ARG A 906 29.47 6.60 -4.18
N ALA A 907 28.57 5.92 -4.89
CA ALA A 907 27.19 5.75 -4.46
C ALA A 907 26.95 4.30 -4.03
N ALA A 908 26.29 4.16 -2.89
CA ALA A 908 25.78 2.89 -2.40
C ALA A 908 24.26 2.89 -2.52
N PHE A 909 23.68 1.81 -3.03
CA PHE A 909 22.24 1.61 -3.09
C PHE A 909 21.85 0.31 -2.42
N LEU A 910 20.72 0.34 -1.75
CA LEU A 910 20.05 -0.82 -1.21
C LEU A 910 18.85 -1.10 -2.12
N ILE A 911 18.78 -2.31 -2.67
CA ILE A 911 17.75 -2.73 -3.63
C ILE A 911 16.93 -3.91 -3.08
N ASP A 912 15.69 -4.02 -3.55
CA ASP A 912 14.79 -5.14 -3.29
C ASP A 912 14.79 -6.10 -4.50
N ILE A 913 15.44 -7.25 -4.36
CA ILE A 913 15.57 -8.27 -5.41
C ILE A 913 14.20 -8.72 -5.93
N ASN A 914 13.15 -8.71 -5.08
CA ASN A 914 11.83 -9.16 -5.50
C ASN A 914 11.19 -8.23 -6.55
N ARG A 915 11.69 -7.00 -6.69
CA ARG A 915 11.29 -6.02 -7.71
C ARG A 915 12.03 -6.16 -9.03
N LEU A 916 13.05 -7.02 -9.11
CA LEU A 916 13.76 -7.28 -10.36
C LEU A 916 12.90 -8.14 -11.31
N PRO A 917 13.16 -8.08 -12.64
CA PRO A 917 12.52 -8.94 -13.62
C PRO A 917 12.63 -10.44 -13.28
N GLU A 918 11.60 -11.24 -13.62
CA GLU A 918 11.53 -12.67 -13.25
C GLU A 918 12.70 -13.51 -13.81
N ASP A 919 13.17 -13.20 -15.00
CA ASP A 919 14.35 -13.81 -15.62
C ASP A 919 15.62 -13.53 -14.81
N VAL A 920 15.81 -12.28 -14.40
CA VAL A 920 16.92 -11.87 -13.53
C VAL A 920 16.82 -12.53 -12.16
N LYS A 921 15.61 -12.60 -11.57
CA LYS A 921 15.38 -13.29 -10.30
C LYS A 921 15.69 -14.79 -10.39
N ALA A 922 15.32 -15.44 -11.49
CA ALA A 922 15.63 -16.85 -11.73
C ALA A 922 17.15 -17.08 -11.85
N GLU A 923 17.86 -16.20 -12.54
CA GLU A 923 19.33 -16.25 -12.60
C GLU A 923 19.97 -16.02 -11.23
N ILE A 924 19.51 -15.02 -10.46
CA ILE A 924 19.97 -14.75 -9.10
C ILE A 924 19.72 -15.96 -8.19
N ASN A 925 18.57 -16.63 -8.31
CA ASN A 925 18.26 -17.85 -7.56
C ASN A 925 19.20 -19.02 -7.91
N THR A 926 19.75 -19.02 -9.13
CA THR A 926 20.60 -20.10 -9.63
C THR A 926 22.07 -19.86 -9.34
N TYR A 927 22.55 -18.62 -9.52
CA TYR A 927 23.96 -18.26 -9.51
C TYR A 927 24.36 -17.30 -8.37
N GLY A 928 23.39 -16.72 -7.66
CA GLY A 928 23.60 -15.72 -6.61
C GLY A 928 23.70 -14.28 -7.13
N PHE A 929 23.25 -13.31 -6.33
CA PHE A 929 23.26 -11.90 -6.74
C PHE A 929 24.66 -11.36 -7.00
N ASN A 930 25.68 -11.88 -6.32
CA ASN A 930 27.06 -11.38 -6.42
C ASN A 930 27.65 -11.70 -7.81
N VAL A 931 27.16 -12.77 -8.45
CA VAL A 931 27.56 -13.21 -9.79
C VAL A 931 26.70 -12.55 -10.86
N VAL A 932 25.39 -12.46 -10.65
CA VAL A 932 24.43 -11.96 -11.65
C VAL A 932 24.36 -10.43 -11.64
N GLY A 933 24.47 -9.80 -10.47
CA GLY A 933 24.38 -8.36 -10.22
C GLY A 933 25.15 -7.49 -11.21
N PRO A 934 26.45 -7.76 -11.50
CA PRO A 934 27.23 -7.02 -12.49
C PRO A 934 26.68 -7.05 -13.92
N SER A 935 25.87 -8.06 -14.26
CA SER A 935 25.24 -8.22 -15.58
C SER A 935 23.81 -7.68 -15.65
N VAL A 936 23.22 -7.34 -14.49
CA VAL A 936 21.88 -6.73 -14.43
C VAL A 936 21.97 -5.31 -14.94
N LYS A 937 21.01 -4.91 -15.77
CA LYS A 937 20.94 -3.55 -16.29
C LYS A 937 20.79 -2.55 -15.14
N ALA A 938 21.58 -1.48 -15.16
CA ALA A 938 21.53 -0.45 -14.12
C ALA A 938 20.13 0.14 -13.93
N ARG A 939 19.35 0.37 -15.01
CA ARG A 939 17.94 0.76 -14.93
C ARG A 939 17.08 -0.17 -14.06
N ASP A 940 17.26 -1.48 -14.16
CA ASP A 940 16.48 -2.46 -13.39
C ASP A 940 16.89 -2.44 -11.91
N LEU A 941 18.21 -2.34 -11.65
CA LEU A 941 18.75 -2.15 -10.29
C LEU A 941 18.24 -0.86 -9.64
N LEU A 942 18.22 0.23 -10.40
CA LEU A 942 17.71 1.53 -9.97
C LEU A 942 16.20 1.48 -9.72
N GLY A 943 15.42 0.81 -10.57
CA GLY A 943 13.99 0.57 -10.36
C GLY A 943 13.69 -0.25 -9.10
N ALA A 944 14.56 -1.20 -8.78
CA ALA A 944 14.50 -2.00 -7.55
C ALA A 944 15.00 -1.26 -6.30
N SER A 945 15.63 -0.09 -6.45
CA SER A 945 16.23 0.67 -5.35
C SER A 945 15.23 1.14 -4.30
N PHE A 946 15.65 1.01 -3.04
CA PHE A 946 14.89 1.32 -1.84
C PHE A 946 15.51 2.46 -1.03
N ALA A 947 16.84 2.50 -0.97
CA ALA A 947 17.60 3.54 -0.32
C ALA A 947 18.96 3.78 -1.00
N ARG A 948 19.56 4.94 -0.74
CA ARG A 948 20.89 5.30 -1.21
C ARG A 948 21.72 6.06 -0.16
N GLU A 949 23.03 6.02 -0.30
CA GLU A 949 24.00 6.81 0.46
C GLU A 949 25.20 7.18 -0.42
N LEU A 950 25.78 8.37 -0.22
CA LEU A 950 27.06 8.75 -0.83
C LEU A 950 28.21 8.51 0.15
N ILE A 951 29.27 7.88 -0.33
CA ILE A 951 30.50 7.59 0.40
C ILE A 951 31.59 8.50 -0.13
N LYS A 952 32.28 9.23 0.75
CA LYS A 952 33.35 10.17 0.39
C LYS A 952 34.65 9.84 1.10
N LEU A 953 35.76 9.80 0.37
CA LEU A 953 37.09 9.73 0.95
C LEU A 953 37.55 11.13 1.38
N THR A 954 37.96 11.29 2.63
CA THR A 954 38.54 12.53 3.15
C THR A 954 40.02 12.64 2.81
N GLU A 955 40.59 13.84 2.96
CA GLU A 955 42.02 14.05 2.74
C GLU A 955 42.91 13.34 3.76
N THR A 956 42.35 12.96 4.91
CA THR A 956 43.03 12.17 5.95
C THR A 956 42.95 10.68 5.68
N GLY A 957 42.31 10.26 4.56
CA GLY A 957 42.10 8.86 4.22
C GLY A 957 40.90 8.21 4.94
N SER A 958 40.13 8.96 5.73
CA SER A 958 38.94 8.44 6.40
C SER A 958 37.75 8.38 5.44
N LEU A 959 36.78 7.51 5.72
CA LEU A 959 35.56 7.39 4.92
C LEU A 959 34.43 8.17 5.59
N TYR A 960 33.91 9.17 4.91
CA TYR A 960 32.78 9.99 5.34
C TYR A 960 31.49 9.53 4.66
N LEU A 961 30.48 9.25 5.45
CA LEU A 961 29.15 8.82 5.02
C LEU A 961 28.19 10.00 5.07
N GLU A 962 27.57 10.31 3.94
CA GLU A 962 26.45 11.25 3.85
C GLU A 962 25.18 10.70 4.52
N PRO A 963 24.11 11.51 4.72
CA PRO A 963 22.83 10.98 5.15
C PRO A 963 22.31 9.91 4.19
N THR A 964 21.85 8.79 4.75
CA THR A 964 21.10 7.79 4.01
C THR A 964 19.72 8.33 3.61
N TYR A 965 19.38 8.25 2.32
CA TYR A 965 18.06 8.62 1.80
C TYR A 965 17.26 7.36 1.46
N SER A 966 16.12 7.15 2.13
CA SER A 966 15.25 5.99 1.91
C SER A 966 13.78 6.38 1.71
N LYS A 967 12.97 5.45 1.19
CA LYS A 967 11.50 5.59 1.16
C LYS A 967 10.88 5.66 2.56
N LEU A 968 11.56 5.15 3.60
CA LEU A 968 11.08 5.12 4.98
C LEU A 968 11.34 6.42 5.75
N GLY A 969 12.32 7.21 5.33
CA GLY A 969 12.71 8.46 5.99
C GLY A 969 14.19 8.82 5.79
N VAL A 970 14.53 10.08 6.08
CA VAL A 970 15.91 10.64 5.97
C VAL A 970 16.83 10.13 7.10
N ASN A 971 16.29 9.52 8.15
CA ASN A 971 17.04 9.03 9.31
C ASN A 971 16.61 7.61 9.71
N ASP A 972 16.31 6.74 8.73
CA ASP A 972 16.00 5.35 9.04
C ASP A 972 17.25 4.63 9.56
N LEU A 973 17.35 4.49 10.87
CA LEU A 973 18.54 3.95 11.54
C LEU A 973 18.84 2.50 11.14
N GLY A 974 17.83 1.73 10.74
CA GLY A 974 18.02 0.38 10.20
C GLY A 974 18.82 0.40 8.89
N THR A 975 18.35 1.18 7.92
CA THR A 975 19.07 1.38 6.65
C THR A 975 20.44 2.04 6.84
N VAL A 976 20.55 3.03 7.74
CA VAL A 976 21.85 3.65 8.08
C VAL A 976 22.82 2.62 8.66
N ARG A 977 22.35 1.74 9.55
CA ARG A 977 23.17 0.68 10.15
C ARG A 977 23.67 -0.30 9.10
N VAL A 978 22.85 -0.64 8.10
CA VAL A 978 23.26 -1.46 6.94
C VAL A 978 24.40 -0.83 6.19
N PHE A 979 24.24 0.41 5.75
CA PHE A 979 25.27 1.08 4.97
C PHE A 979 26.54 1.25 5.80
N ASN A 980 26.45 1.67 7.07
CA ASN A 980 27.60 1.76 7.95
C ASN A 980 28.33 0.42 8.10
N THR A 981 27.60 -0.68 8.35
CA THR A 981 28.17 -2.02 8.52
C THR A 981 28.84 -2.48 7.24
N PHE A 982 28.17 -2.30 6.10
CA PHE A 982 28.70 -2.63 4.79
C PHE A 982 29.97 -1.85 4.48
N VAL A 983 29.96 -0.51 4.60
CA VAL A 983 31.14 0.30 4.29
C VAL A 983 32.26 -0.01 5.28
N GLY A 984 31.92 -0.33 6.52
CA GLY A 984 32.84 -0.84 7.53
C GLY A 984 33.59 -2.08 7.04
N VAL A 985 32.85 -3.13 6.71
CA VAL A 985 33.42 -4.43 6.34
C VAL A 985 34.07 -4.42 4.95
N ALA A 986 33.44 -3.78 3.96
CA ALA A 986 33.90 -3.82 2.57
C ALA A 986 35.07 -2.87 2.29
N PHE A 987 35.10 -1.71 2.96
CA PHE A 987 36.09 -0.66 2.70
C PHE A 987 36.92 -0.28 3.93
N ALA A 988 36.30 0.03 5.07
CA ALA A 988 37.02 0.61 6.21
C ALA A 988 37.99 -0.38 6.88
N GLU A 989 37.52 -1.60 7.20
CA GLU A 989 38.35 -2.67 7.78
C GLU A 989 39.51 -3.04 6.84
N PRO A 990 39.30 -3.29 5.52
CA PRO A 990 40.40 -3.70 4.65
C PRO A 990 41.37 -2.58 4.31
N MET A 991 40.93 -1.32 4.33
CA MET A 991 41.82 -0.16 4.12
C MET A 991 42.49 0.34 5.40
N ASP A 992 42.09 -0.17 6.58
CA ASP A 992 42.50 0.31 7.91
C ASP A 992 42.23 1.81 8.13
N VAL A 993 40.98 2.23 7.89
CA VAL A 993 40.56 3.64 7.98
C VAL A 993 39.31 3.83 8.83
N SER A 994 39.16 5.01 9.43
CA SER A 994 37.99 5.32 10.24
C SER A 994 36.76 5.64 9.39
N LEU A 995 35.60 5.15 9.83
CA LEU A 995 34.28 5.57 9.36
C LEU A 995 33.80 6.81 10.11
N LEU A 996 33.33 7.80 9.38
CA LEU A 996 32.89 9.09 9.88
C LEU A 996 31.49 9.40 9.35
N ARG A 997 30.62 9.95 10.19
CA ARG A 997 29.26 10.40 9.85
C ARG A 997 29.09 11.86 10.26
N ILE A 998 28.01 12.49 9.82
CA ILE A 998 27.61 13.81 10.33
C ILE A 998 27.57 13.84 11.87
N GLY A 999 28.25 14.83 12.45
CA GLY A 999 28.39 15.04 13.89
C GLY A 999 29.09 16.36 14.20
N LYS A 1000 29.28 16.71 15.48
CA LYS A 1000 29.97 17.94 15.90
C LYS A 1000 31.20 17.68 16.77
N GLU A 1001 31.69 16.45 16.79
CA GLU A 1001 32.77 16.02 17.69
C GLU A 1001 34.16 16.31 17.10
N LEU A 1002 34.26 16.22 15.77
CA LEU A 1002 35.50 16.46 15.05
C LEU A 1002 35.21 17.14 13.72
N THR A 1003 36.28 17.56 13.07
CA THR A 1003 36.23 18.33 11.84
C THR A 1003 37.10 17.66 10.79
N VAL A 1004 36.52 17.28 9.65
CA VAL A 1004 37.23 16.64 8.53
C VAL A 1004 37.34 17.56 7.34
N LYS A 1005 38.39 17.37 6.54
CA LYS A 1005 38.58 18.08 5.27
C LYS A 1005 38.37 17.13 4.10
N VAL A 1006 37.63 17.59 3.12
CA VAL A 1006 37.41 16.89 1.86
C VAL A 1006 38.03 17.70 0.73
N ALA A 1007 38.64 16.98 -0.22
CA ALA A 1007 39.32 17.57 -1.36
C ALA A 1007 38.35 18.38 -2.24
N ALA A 1008 38.92 19.31 -3.01
CA ALA A 1008 38.13 20.10 -3.96
C ALA A 1008 37.54 19.20 -5.07
N SER A 1009 36.35 19.56 -5.52
CA SER A 1009 35.71 18.90 -6.68
C SER A 1009 36.44 19.26 -7.98
N ALA A 1010 36.49 18.31 -8.93
CA ALA A 1010 36.92 18.55 -10.30
C ALA A 1010 35.90 19.39 -11.08
N ASN A 1011 34.65 19.46 -10.60
CA ASN A 1011 33.62 20.32 -11.15
C ASN A 1011 34.01 21.80 -10.97
N PRO A 1012 34.09 22.60 -12.06
CA PRO A 1012 34.60 23.97 -12.02
C PRO A 1012 33.78 24.95 -11.16
N VAL A 1013 32.56 24.57 -10.80
CA VAL A 1013 31.70 25.37 -9.91
C VAL A 1013 31.62 24.81 -8.50
N GLY A 1014 32.24 23.65 -8.25
CA GLY A 1014 32.27 22.99 -6.96
C GLY A 1014 31.17 21.95 -6.79
N GLN A 1015 31.02 21.47 -5.55
CA GLN A 1015 30.02 20.49 -5.13
C GLN A 1015 29.09 21.05 -4.05
N TYR A 1016 27.92 20.45 -3.88
CA TYR A 1016 26.94 20.83 -2.86
C TYR A 1016 27.32 20.24 -1.50
N GLU A 1017 27.57 21.09 -0.50
CA GLU A 1017 28.01 20.63 0.82
C GLU A 1017 27.35 21.40 1.96
N ASP A 1018 26.90 20.64 2.96
CA ASP A 1018 26.41 21.16 4.23
C ASP A 1018 27.61 21.41 5.17
N GLY A 1019 28.18 22.63 5.12
CA GLY A 1019 29.39 22.98 5.88
C GLY A 1019 29.56 24.45 6.29
N SER A 1020 28.67 24.95 7.16
CA SER A 1020 28.79 25.99 8.22
C SER A 1020 29.62 27.28 8.03
N VAL A 1021 28.95 28.44 7.88
CA VAL A 1021 29.22 29.72 8.59
C VAL A 1021 27.91 30.56 8.67
N VAL A 1022 27.43 30.81 9.90
CA VAL A 1022 26.43 31.83 10.35
C VAL A 1022 24.93 31.48 10.27
N GLU A 1023 24.39 31.29 11.48
CA GLU A 1023 23.05 31.66 11.99
C GLU A 1023 21.79 31.26 11.22
N ARG A 1024 21.03 30.35 11.86
CA ARG A 1024 19.57 30.31 11.96
C ARG A 1024 18.82 31.21 10.96
N ASN A 1025 18.87 30.88 9.65
CA ASN A 1025 17.91 31.14 8.56
C ASN A 1025 18.48 31.06 7.11
N GLY A 1026 19.76 30.71 6.87
CA GLY A 1026 20.43 30.84 5.56
C GLY A 1026 20.68 29.55 4.74
N GLN A 1027 20.45 29.63 3.42
CA GLN A 1027 20.50 28.56 2.41
C GLN A 1027 21.92 27.97 2.17
N GLY A 1028 22.01 26.65 1.90
CA GLY A 1028 23.24 25.96 1.46
C GLY A 1028 23.83 26.46 0.14
N GLY A 1029 25.14 26.21 -0.08
CA GLY A 1029 25.93 26.72 -1.21
C GLY A 1029 26.89 25.69 -1.82
N ILE A 1030 27.37 25.97 -3.04
CA ILE A 1030 28.31 25.11 -3.78
C ILE A 1030 29.76 25.53 -3.44
N VAL A 1031 30.62 24.58 -3.08
CA VAL A 1031 31.99 24.84 -2.64
C VAL A 1031 33.03 24.41 -3.69
N GLN A 1032 33.80 25.39 -4.19
CA GLN A 1032 34.82 25.22 -5.24
C GLN A 1032 36.19 24.79 -4.70
N SER A 1033 36.43 24.99 -3.42
CA SER A 1033 37.72 24.71 -2.79
C SER A 1033 37.59 23.56 -1.79
N ARG A 1034 38.72 23.12 -1.24
CA ARG A 1034 38.73 22.22 -0.08
C ARG A 1034 37.79 22.78 0.99
N TYR A 1035 36.91 21.94 1.49
CA TYR A 1035 35.89 22.32 2.47
C TYR A 1035 35.95 21.39 3.66
N THR A 1036 35.25 21.82 4.70
CA THR A 1036 35.37 21.25 6.02
C THR A 1036 33.99 20.82 6.49
N LEU A 1037 33.87 19.55 6.90
CA LEU A 1037 32.64 18.98 7.42
C LEU A 1037 32.80 18.70 8.90
N ASN A 1038 31.75 18.98 9.67
CA ASN A 1038 31.69 18.49 11.04
C ASN A 1038 31.24 17.03 11.01
N ALA A 1039 31.96 16.20 11.74
CA ALA A 1039 31.74 14.77 11.80
C ALA A 1039 31.80 14.26 13.23
N ARG A 1040 31.44 12.99 13.38
CA ARG A 1040 31.76 12.16 14.53
C ARG A 1040 32.23 10.81 14.04
N VAL A 1041 33.09 10.16 14.81
CA VAL A 1041 33.49 8.78 14.51
C VAL A 1041 32.25 7.90 14.62
N VAL A 1042 32.01 7.06 13.61
CA VAL A 1042 31.07 5.96 13.75
C VAL A 1042 31.74 4.97 14.69
N GLN A 1043 31.37 5.03 15.97
CA GLN A 1043 31.84 4.02 16.93
C GLN A 1043 31.37 2.66 16.40
N ALA A 1044 32.28 1.70 16.30
CA ALA A 1044 31.88 0.30 16.22
C ALA A 1044 31.05 0.05 17.48
N ASP A 1045 29.73 0.01 17.36
CA ASP A 1045 28.86 0.05 18.53
C ASP A 1045 29.23 -1.09 19.47
N SER A 1046 29.53 -0.72 20.71
CA SER A 1046 30.17 -1.55 21.74
C SER A 1046 29.29 -2.68 22.31
N LYS A 1047 28.21 -3.05 21.61
CA LYS A 1047 27.46 -4.31 21.77
C LYS A 1047 26.77 -4.68 20.46
N GLU A 1048 27.52 -5.14 19.45
CA GLU A 1048 26.95 -5.75 18.24
C GLU A 1048 25.91 -6.81 18.63
N SER A 1049 24.66 -6.65 18.18
CA SER A 1049 23.65 -7.70 18.32
C SER A 1049 24.05 -8.92 17.46
N ALA A 1050 23.52 -10.11 17.76
CA ALA A 1050 23.81 -11.30 16.97
C ALA A 1050 23.45 -11.12 15.47
N ALA A 1051 22.42 -10.33 15.18
CA ALA A 1051 22.00 -9.97 13.83
C ALA A 1051 23.06 -9.14 13.08
N ASP A 1052 23.72 -8.19 13.76
CA ASP A 1052 24.80 -7.40 13.16
C ASP A 1052 26.03 -8.24 12.85
N ARG A 1053 26.37 -9.15 13.76
CA ARG A 1053 27.47 -10.08 13.51
C ARG A 1053 27.15 -10.96 12.31
N THR A 1054 25.93 -11.45 12.23
CA THR A 1054 25.47 -12.25 11.08
C THR A 1054 25.51 -11.43 9.79
N LEU A 1055 25.05 -10.18 9.80
CA LEU A 1055 25.12 -9.28 8.65
C LEU A 1055 26.58 -9.02 8.24
N ALA A 1056 27.44 -8.69 9.20
CA ALA A 1056 28.86 -8.45 8.97
C ALA A 1056 29.56 -9.71 8.45
N ASP A 1057 29.25 -10.89 9.00
CA ASP A 1057 29.83 -12.17 8.59
C ASP A 1057 29.35 -12.59 7.20
N THR A 1058 28.07 -12.35 6.86
CA THR A 1058 27.55 -12.52 5.49
C THR A 1058 28.33 -11.62 4.54
N ILE A 1059 28.45 -10.32 4.85
CA ILE A 1059 29.21 -9.36 4.02
C ILE A 1059 30.68 -9.79 3.91
N ARG A 1060 31.32 -10.25 5.00
CA ARG A 1060 32.71 -10.76 4.98
C ARG A 1060 32.86 -11.98 4.09
N SER A 1061 31.95 -12.95 4.20
CA SER A 1061 32.02 -14.19 3.42
C SER A 1061 31.89 -13.90 1.92
N GLU A 1062 30.99 -13.00 1.54
CA GLU A 1062 30.76 -12.64 0.15
C GLU A 1062 31.87 -11.73 -0.41
N THR A 1063 32.33 -10.74 0.35
CA THR A 1063 33.47 -9.90 -0.08
C THR A 1063 34.76 -10.69 -0.26
N GLN A 1064 35.01 -11.72 0.57
CA GLN A 1064 36.17 -12.61 0.42
C GLN A 1064 36.04 -13.53 -0.80
N SER A 1065 34.84 -14.04 -1.07
CA SER A 1065 34.53 -14.85 -2.27
C SER A 1065 34.78 -14.08 -3.57
N THR A 1066 34.35 -12.81 -3.63
CA THR A 1066 34.58 -11.93 -4.79
C THR A 1066 36.07 -11.66 -5.02
N ARG A 1067 36.87 -11.45 -3.95
CA ARG A 1067 38.33 -11.29 -4.07
C ARG A 1067 39.03 -12.55 -4.58
N PHE A 1068 38.57 -13.73 -4.17
CA PHE A 1068 39.13 -15.00 -4.66
C PHE A 1068 38.84 -15.19 -6.16
N THR A 1069 37.63 -14.84 -6.60
CA THR A 1069 37.20 -14.96 -8.01
C THR A 1069 37.90 -13.94 -8.91
N GLN A 1070 38.19 -12.73 -8.43
CA GLN A 1070 38.96 -11.72 -9.19
C GLN A 1070 40.47 -12.00 -9.23
N SER A 1071 40.99 -12.85 -8.35
CA SER A 1071 42.41 -13.26 -8.33
C SER A 1071 42.72 -14.47 -9.23
N LEU A 1072 41.68 -15.18 -9.68
CA LEU A 1072 41.72 -16.24 -10.70
C LEU A 1072 41.52 -15.64 -12.09
#